data_AF-A0A174H5J9-F1
#
_entry.id   AF-A0A174H5J9-F1
#
_cell.length_a   1.000
_cell.length_b   1.000
_cell.length_c   1.000
_cell.angle_alpha   90.00
_cell.angle_beta   90.00
_cell.angle_gamma   90.00
#
_symmetry.space_group_name_H-M   'P 1'
#
loop_
_entity.id
_entity.type
_entity.pdbx_description
1 polymer ?
#
loop_
_entity_poly.entity_id
_entity_poly.type
_entity_poly.pdbx_seq_one_letter_code
_entity_poly.pdbx_strand_id
1 'polypeptide(L)'
;MFYKILKLHFLTGVHIGNGMLTDGEFVIHADTIFSALCLEAMHLPDGIKKLVEKCKNGSIRFSDGLPYIEDRYYIPKPYMAFDVKDDGNSIKKKAFKKLKYIPLNKLDVYEEGKLDAVAEVDLFKNLGKYEMRSNAMVGRGEDAEPYHVGVYHFGKKNGLYLCAAFETKEDENYFSMLLNAVGLVGIGGKRSGGFGKFQVEVLECPAEFLNRLNNSNYKKYISLSISLPREQEMEIACQNASYLLVKRSGFVYSDTYSPNFQKKKTLYYFAAGSCFENMYEGDIYDVSCGGKHSVYRYGLPFFLGGEFVNSYLKNYTIELATLAPVFIGSGEQLGKKEYIYDKYEKKVWIFDRKTLYKHILEENLSDAYESYILGKNGDLYVWMKKNNISKSKYSTWAKYCLDCSYAELSERNRDISLFVKDSYGLPYIPGSSLKGAIRTVLLGYKLSMNPPTGQLQSDIKYNSKARRRNELARNLRRPSQMLEETFHTLKREKVKKENAVCDELSGLRISDSRPLNTKDLILCQKIDKGIDGKDQMLPTFRECLKPEIKICFDMTIDESICNYKKSDILEAVAYFFDNANKQYKKYGALSQDRKCVITIGGGAGYISKTVPYNIYPDREAVQVVSNILEVSAPRHGHKNDVKRGVSPHTLKITKYGGRIYQFGQCEIKITENETPL
;
A
#
# COMPACT_ATOMS: atom_id res chain seq x y z
N MET A 1 33.10 3.31 -27.03
CA MET A 1 32.52 1.95 -27.17
C MET A 1 31.73 1.88 -28.47
N PHE A 2 31.63 0.71 -29.08
CA PHE A 2 30.68 0.42 -30.14
C PHE A 2 29.70 -0.67 -29.67
N TYR A 3 28.54 -0.74 -30.32
CA TYR A 3 27.45 -1.61 -29.90
C TYR A 3 27.22 -2.74 -30.89
N LYS A 4 26.83 -3.92 -30.40
CA LYS A 4 26.41 -5.08 -31.18
C LYS A 4 25.10 -5.66 -30.64
N ILE A 5 24.36 -6.32 -31.52
CA ILE A 5 23.24 -7.18 -31.15
C ILE A 5 23.69 -8.63 -31.30
N LEU A 6 23.61 -9.41 -30.22
CA LEU A 6 23.93 -10.84 -30.24
C LEU A 6 22.65 -11.63 -30.09
N LYS A 7 22.12 -12.17 -31.19
CA LYS A 7 20.94 -13.06 -31.18
C LYS A 7 21.32 -14.46 -30.72
N LEU A 8 20.54 -14.99 -29.79
CA LEU A 8 20.63 -16.34 -29.25
C LEU A 8 19.52 -17.19 -29.88
N HIS A 9 19.91 -18.04 -30.84
CA HIS A 9 19.05 -18.97 -31.55
C HIS A 9 18.98 -20.29 -30.78
N PHE A 10 17.97 -20.45 -29.92
CA PHE A 10 17.84 -21.65 -29.09
C PHE A 10 17.55 -22.89 -29.94
N LEU A 11 18.44 -23.89 -29.85
CA LEU A 11 18.34 -25.18 -30.53
C LEU A 11 17.52 -26.19 -29.72
N THR A 12 17.47 -26.01 -28.39
CA THR A 12 16.70 -26.84 -27.47
C THR A 12 15.83 -25.97 -26.57
N GLY A 13 14.84 -26.58 -25.90
CA GLY A 13 14.06 -25.87 -24.89
C GLY A 13 14.96 -25.38 -23.75
N VAL A 14 14.58 -24.28 -23.10
CA VAL A 14 15.31 -23.71 -21.96
C VAL A 14 14.50 -23.87 -20.68
N HIS A 15 15.17 -24.23 -19.59
CA HIS A 15 14.55 -24.22 -18.26
C HIS A 15 15.17 -23.09 -17.43
N ILE A 16 14.38 -22.05 -17.20
CA ILE A 16 14.69 -21.00 -16.22
C ILE A 16 13.65 -21.11 -15.10
N GLY A 17 14.10 -21.57 -13.93
CA GLY A 17 13.25 -21.72 -12.75
C GLY A 17 13.05 -20.40 -12.01
N ASN A 18 11.85 -20.21 -11.44
CA ASN A 18 11.51 -19.07 -10.57
C ASN A 18 11.26 -19.54 -9.12
N GLY A 19 12.05 -20.53 -8.69
CA GLY A 19 11.98 -21.14 -7.35
C GLY A 19 11.49 -22.59 -7.36
N MET A 20 10.75 -23.02 -8.37
CA MET A 20 10.30 -24.41 -8.53
C MET A 20 10.81 -25.04 -9.83
N LEU A 21 10.95 -26.37 -9.84
CA LEU A 21 11.38 -27.11 -11.04
C LEU A 21 10.29 -27.15 -12.12
N THR A 22 9.02 -27.00 -11.71
CA THR A 22 7.86 -26.87 -12.60
C THR A 22 7.80 -25.52 -13.31
N ASP A 23 8.55 -24.52 -12.86
CA ASP A 23 8.59 -23.22 -13.53
C ASP A 23 9.37 -23.33 -14.85
N GLY A 24 9.01 -22.50 -15.82
CA GLY A 24 9.68 -22.44 -17.12
C GLY A 24 9.51 -21.07 -17.73
N GLU A 25 10.37 -20.13 -17.33
CA GLU A 25 10.39 -18.79 -17.91
C GLU A 25 11.33 -18.68 -19.11
N PHE A 26 11.08 -17.69 -19.96
CA PHE A 26 11.96 -17.35 -21.09
C PHE A 26 13.00 -16.29 -20.72
N VAL A 27 12.85 -15.61 -19.58
CA VAL A 27 13.68 -14.46 -19.19
C VAL A 27 15.01 -14.93 -18.66
N ILE A 28 16.12 -14.43 -19.22
CA ILE A 28 17.46 -14.69 -18.70
C ILE A 28 18.11 -13.37 -18.34
N HIS A 29 18.34 -13.13 -17.06
CA HIS A 29 18.94 -11.89 -16.58
C HIS A 29 20.45 -11.82 -16.82
N ALA A 30 20.99 -10.60 -16.91
CA ALA A 30 22.41 -10.35 -17.16
C ALA A 30 23.32 -11.04 -16.13
N ASP A 31 22.91 -11.11 -14.86
CA ASP A 31 23.66 -11.82 -13.81
C ASP A 31 23.80 -13.33 -14.04
N THR A 32 22.82 -13.93 -14.71
CA THR A 32 22.78 -15.36 -15.01
C THR A 32 23.63 -15.66 -16.23
N ILE A 33 23.56 -14.80 -17.25
CA ILE A 33 24.47 -14.84 -18.41
C ILE A 33 25.91 -14.66 -17.95
N PHE A 34 26.19 -13.64 -17.13
CA PHE A 34 27.53 -13.40 -16.59
C PHE A 34 28.06 -14.60 -15.79
N SER A 35 27.21 -15.21 -14.94
CA SER A 35 27.59 -16.42 -14.21
C SER A 35 27.96 -17.56 -15.15
N ALA A 36 27.20 -17.76 -16.24
CA ALA A 36 27.51 -18.77 -17.25
C ALA A 36 28.82 -18.46 -17.99
N LEU A 37 29.06 -17.19 -18.36
CA LEU A 37 30.32 -16.77 -18.96
C LEU A 37 31.52 -16.98 -18.02
N CYS A 38 31.35 -16.76 -16.71
CA CYS A 38 32.40 -17.07 -15.73
C CYS A 38 32.72 -18.57 -15.67
N LEU A 39 31.73 -19.44 -15.80
CA LEU A 39 31.96 -20.89 -15.85
C LEU A 39 32.78 -21.28 -17.07
N GLU A 40 32.50 -20.71 -18.25
CA GLU A 40 33.33 -21.00 -19.43
C GLU A 40 34.70 -20.33 -19.35
N ALA A 41 34.77 -19.11 -18.81
CA ALA A 41 36.03 -18.40 -18.63
C ALA A 41 36.96 -19.06 -17.61
N MET A 42 36.45 -19.93 -16.72
CA MET A 42 37.28 -20.68 -15.77
C MET A 42 38.22 -21.68 -16.45
N HIS A 43 37.90 -22.08 -17.69
CA HIS A 43 38.73 -22.97 -18.50
C HIS A 43 39.86 -22.24 -19.24
N LEU A 44 39.92 -20.91 -19.12
CA LEU A 44 40.99 -20.07 -19.68
C LEU A 44 41.92 -19.58 -18.58
N PRO A 45 43.23 -19.42 -18.85
CA PRO A 45 44.16 -18.79 -17.91
C PRO A 45 43.66 -17.39 -17.51
N ASP A 46 43.47 -17.17 -16.20
CA ASP A 46 42.93 -15.94 -15.61
C ASP A 46 41.60 -15.45 -16.20
N GLY A 47 40.84 -16.32 -16.88
CA GLY A 47 39.68 -15.88 -17.68
C GLY A 47 38.58 -15.22 -16.86
N ILE A 48 38.28 -15.72 -15.66
CA ILE A 48 37.31 -15.09 -14.75
C ILE A 48 37.80 -13.69 -14.36
N LYS A 49 39.07 -13.55 -13.95
CA LYS A 49 39.65 -12.27 -13.53
C LYS A 49 39.59 -11.27 -14.68
N LYS A 50 40.02 -11.68 -15.88
CA LYS A 50 39.95 -10.87 -17.10
C LYS A 50 38.52 -10.42 -17.41
N LEU A 51 37.54 -11.33 -17.35
CA LEU A 51 36.13 -11.00 -17.62
C LEU A 51 35.57 -10.02 -16.59
N VAL A 52 35.86 -10.22 -15.30
CA VAL A 52 35.44 -9.33 -14.21
C VAL A 52 36.06 -7.95 -14.39
N GLU A 53 37.36 -7.84 -14.64
CA GLU A 53 38.06 -6.57 -14.86
C GLU A 53 37.50 -5.81 -16.06
N LYS A 54 37.30 -6.49 -17.20
CA LYS A 54 36.70 -5.92 -18.42
C LYS A 54 35.26 -5.46 -18.23
N CYS A 55 34.50 -6.06 -17.31
CA CYS A 55 33.17 -5.56 -16.97
C CYS A 55 33.25 -4.37 -16.00
N LYS A 56 34.09 -4.46 -14.97
CA LYS A 56 34.24 -3.41 -13.94
C LYS A 56 34.75 -2.09 -14.50
N ASN A 57 35.67 -2.13 -15.46
CA ASN A 57 36.22 -0.94 -16.11
C ASN A 57 35.32 -0.41 -17.26
N GLY A 58 34.22 -1.09 -17.56
CA GLY A 58 33.29 -0.72 -18.63
C GLY A 58 33.71 -1.13 -20.04
N SER A 59 34.82 -1.84 -20.24
CA SER A 59 35.24 -2.32 -21.58
C SER A 59 34.21 -3.29 -22.21
N ILE A 60 33.47 -4.03 -21.39
CA ILE A 60 32.40 -4.94 -21.77
C ILE A 60 31.16 -4.64 -20.91
N ARG A 61 30.03 -4.33 -21.56
CA ARG A 61 28.73 -4.12 -20.88
C ARG A 61 27.61 -4.75 -21.71
N PHE A 62 26.62 -5.36 -21.09
CA PHE A 62 25.53 -6.01 -21.83
C PHE A 62 24.20 -6.00 -21.08
N SER A 63 23.10 -6.08 -21.83
CA SER A 63 21.72 -6.11 -21.32
C SER A 63 21.32 -7.46 -20.72
N ASP A 64 20.11 -7.56 -20.18
CA ASP A 64 19.44 -8.86 -20.02
C ASP A 64 19.24 -9.55 -21.38
N GLY A 65 18.89 -10.84 -21.37
CA GLY A 65 18.36 -11.55 -22.53
C GLY A 65 16.98 -11.02 -22.92
N LEU A 66 16.94 -10.17 -23.94
CA LEU A 66 15.75 -9.48 -24.39
C LEU A 66 15.05 -10.24 -25.53
N PRO A 67 13.71 -10.32 -25.61
CA PRO A 67 13.03 -11.09 -26.64
C PRO A 67 13.16 -10.49 -28.04
N TYR A 68 13.26 -11.35 -29.05
CA TYR A 68 12.96 -10.96 -30.43
C TYR A 68 12.00 -11.95 -31.08
N ILE A 69 11.15 -11.44 -31.97
CA ILE A 69 10.26 -12.24 -32.82
C ILE A 69 10.57 -11.85 -34.25
N GLU A 70 11.15 -12.79 -35.00
CA GLU A 70 11.67 -12.56 -36.36
C GLU A 70 12.68 -11.40 -36.41
N ASP A 71 12.28 -10.27 -36.98
CA ASP A 71 13.07 -9.03 -37.10
C ASP A 71 12.76 -8.00 -36.00
N ARG A 72 11.70 -8.20 -35.21
CA ARG A 72 11.26 -7.25 -34.18
C ARG A 72 12.00 -7.46 -32.87
N TYR A 73 12.75 -6.45 -32.44
CA TYR A 73 13.38 -6.39 -31.13
C TYR A 73 12.43 -5.84 -30.07
N TYR A 74 12.37 -6.51 -28.92
CA TYR A 74 11.56 -6.09 -27.80
C TYR A 74 12.44 -5.67 -26.61
N ILE A 75 12.12 -4.54 -26.02
CA ILE A 75 12.72 -4.04 -24.78
C ILE A 75 11.77 -4.22 -23.60
N PRO A 76 12.27 -4.22 -22.35
CA PRO A 76 11.41 -4.29 -21.17
C PRO A 76 10.42 -3.13 -21.19
N LYS A 77 9.21 -3.39 -20.73
CA LYS A 77 8.21 -2.35 -20.56
C LYS A 77 8.72 -1.34 -19.51
N PRO A 78 8.82 -0.04 -19.83
CA PRO A 78 9.17 0.99 -18.85
C PRO A 78 8.25 0.93 -17.64
N TYR A 79 8.80 0.91 -16.42
CA TYR A 79 8.07 1.11 -15.17
C TYR A 79 7.73 2.58 -15.02
N MET A 80 6.84 3.07 -15.88
CA MET A 80 6.31 4.42 -15.85
C MET A 80 4.79 4.39 -15.68
N ALA A 81 4.24 5.50 -15.20
CA ALA A 81 2.81 5.65 -15.06
C ALA A 81 2.22 6.19 -16.38
N PHE A 82 1.27 5.45 -16.99
CA PHE A 82 0.56 5.91 -18.19
C PHE A 82 -0.65 6.74 -17.81
N ASP A 83 -0.80 7.87 -18.49
CA ASP A 83 -2.09 8.51 -18.68
C ASP A 83 -2.80 7.78 -19.84
N VAL A 84 -3.34 6.58 -19.56
CA VAL A 84 -4.24 5.95 -20.53
C VAL A 84 -5.47 6.83 -20.56
N LYS A 85 -5.56 7.73 -21.55
CA LYS A 85 -6.76 8.54 -21.83
C LYS A 85 -7.96 7.61 -21.74
N ASP A 86 -8.73 7.79 -20.67
CA ASP A 86 -9.62 6.74 -20.17
C ASP A 86 -10.82 6.59 -21.09
N ASP A 87 -10.73 5.66 -22.04
CA ASP A 87 -11.80 5.25 -22.93
C ASP A 87 -12.72 4.18 -22.30
N GLY A 88 -12.61 3.94 -20.99
CA GLY A 88 -13.50 3.03 -20.25
C GLY A 88 -13.33 1.54 -20.59
N ASN A 89 -12.35 1.17 -21.43
CA ASN A 89 -12.18 -0.19 -21.93
C ASN A 89 -11.32 -1.06 -20.99
N SER A 90 -11.97 -1.81 -20.11
CA SER A 90 -11.31 -2.72 -19.14
C SER A 90 -10.39 -3.76 -19.79
N ILE A 91 -10.58 -4.09 -21.08
CA ILE A 91 -9.74 -5.03 -21.83
C ILE A 91 -8.37 -4.41 -22.10
N LYS A 92 -8.33 -3.14 -22.55
CA LYS A 92 -7.08 -2.41 -22.82
C LYS A 92 -6.24 -2.26 -21.55
N LYS A 93 -6.84 -1.86 -20.42
CA LYS A 93 -6.14 -1.75 -19.12
C LYS A 93 -5.53 -3.09 -18.68
N LYS A 94 -6.25 -4.20 -18.86
CA LYS A 94 -5.72 -5.55 -18.60
C LYS A 94 -4.58 -5.91 -19.56
N ALA A 95 -4.65 -5.52 -20.83
CA ALA A 95 -3.59 -5.76 -21.80
C ALA A 95 -2.29 -5.00 -21.45
N PHE A 96 -2.36 -3.70 -21.14
CA PHE A 96 -1.20 -2.92 -20.68
C PHE A 96 -0.55 -3.49 -19.42
N LYS A 97 -1.36 -4.02 -18.48
CA LYS A 97 -0.83 -4.70 -17.29
C LYS A 97 -0.12 -6.02 -17.64
N LYS A 98 -0.60 -6.74 -18.65
CA LYS A 98 -0.01 -8.01 -19.13
C LYS A 98 1.27 -7.83 -19.95
N LEU A 99 1.46 -6.69 -20.62
CA LEU A 99 2.70 -6.39 -21.34
C LEU A 99 3.89 -6.43 -20.36
N LYS A 100 4.88 -7.27 -20.66
CA LYS A 100 6.19 -7.29 -19.99
C LYS A 100 7.28 -6.65 -20.85
N TYR A 101 7.09 -6.72 -22.17
CA TYR A 101 8.02 -6.20 -23.16
C TYR A 101 7.23 -5.42 -24.22
N ILE A 102 7.88 -4.43 -24.82
CA ILE A 102 7.34 -3.63 -25.91
C ILE A 102 8.32 -3.64 -27.09
N PRO A 103 7.85 -3.62 -28.33
CA PRO A 103 8.71 -3.45 -29.50
C PRO A 103 9.46 -2.11 -29.42
N LEU A 104 10.76 -2.11 -29.72
CA LEU A 104 11.57 -0.88 -29.69
C LEU A 104 10.97 0.21 -30.58
N ASN A 105 10.51 -0.16 -31.79
CA ASN A 105 9.90 0.74 -32.77
C ASN A 105 8.52 1.27 -32.40
N LYS A 106 8.01 0.88 -31.24
CA LYS A 106 6.79 1.42 -30.66
C LYS A 106 7.04 2.07 -29.30
N LEU A 107 8.29 2.31 -28.91
CA LEU A 107 8.62 2.97 -27.65
C LEU A 107 8.00 4.38 -27.60
N ASP A 108 8.16 5.21 -28.63
CA ASP A 108 7.56 6.55 -28.67
C ASP A 108 6.02 6.49 -28.64
N VAL A 109 5.43 5.58 -29.43
CA VAL A 109 3.96 5.36 -29.46
C VAL A 109 3.43 4.91 -28.10
N TYR A 110 4.22 4.12 -27.38
CA TYR A 110 3.94 3.68 -26.03
C TYR A 110 4.05 4.83 -25.03
N GLU A 111 5.12 5.63 -25.08
CA GLU A 111 5.33 6.83 -24.26
C GLU A 111 4.19 7.85 -24.43
N GLU A 112 3.64 7.99 -25.64
CA GLU A 112 2.45 8.82 -25.93
C GLU A 112 1.11 8.21 -25.44
N GLY A 113 1.12 6.98 -24.92
CA GLY A 113 -0.09 6.27 -24.47
C GLY A 113 -0.98 5.77 -25.62
N LYS A 114 -0.48 5.71 -26.86
CA LYS A 114 -1.23 5.35 -28.07
C LYS A 114 -1.03 3.90 -28.52
N LEU A 115 -0.26 3.11 -27.79
CA LEU A 115 0.01 1.71 -28.15
C LEU A 115 -1.27 0.86 -28.14
N ASP A 116 -1.50 0.10 -29.21
CA ASP A 116 -2.48 -0.98 -29.19
C ASP A 116 -1.95 -2.18 -28.39
N ALA A 117 -2.12 -2.12 -27.08
CA ALA A 117 -1.64 -3.14 -26.17
C ALA A 117 -2.29 -4.51 -26.37
N VAL A 118 -3.51 -4.58 -26.93
CA VAL A 118 -4.19 -5.87 -27.15
C VAL A 118 -3.50 -6.61 -28.30
N ALA A 119 -3.30 -5.92 -29.43
CA ALA A 119 -2.58 -6.47 -30.57
C ALA A 119 -1.14 -6.90 -30.21
N GLU A 120 -0.43 -6.10 -29.42
CA GLU A 120 0.94 -6.44 -29.00
C GLU A 120 0.98 -7.64 -28.05
N VAL A 121 0.03 -7.76 -27.11
CA VAL A 121 -0.06 -8.95 -26.24
C VAL A 121 -0.34 -10.21 -27.06
N ASP A 122 -1.22 -10.13 -28.05
CA ASP A 122 -1.54 -11.27 -28.91
C ASP A 122 -0.38 -11.68 -29.80
N LEU A 123 0.34 -10.72 -30.39
CA LEU A 123 1.53 -11.02 -31.18
C LEU A 123 2.66 -11.62 -30.33
N PHE A 124 2.87 -11.09 -29.12
CA PHE A 124 3.94 -11.55 -28.23
C PHE A 124 3.79 -13.02 -27.80
N LYS A 125 2.58 -13.59 -27.87
CA LYS A 125 2.35 -15.03 -27.65
C LYS A 125 3.11 -15.90 -28.64
N ASN A 126 3.47 -15.37 -29.81
CA ASN A 126 4.22 -16.10 -30.83
C ASN A 126 5.70 -16.30 -30.45
N LEU A 127 6.22 -15.65 -29.40
CA LEU A 127 7.60 -15.80 -28.96
C LEU A 127 7.99 -17.28 -28.76
N GLY A 128 7.10 -18.05 -28.16
CA GLY A 128 7.34 -19.45 -27.83
C GLY A 128 6.23 -20.06 -26.99
N LYS A 129 6.44 -21.30 -26.54
CA LYS A 129 5.47 -22.10 -25.78
C LYS A 129 6.11 -22.70 -24.54
N TYR A 130 5.34 -22.72 -23.46
CA TYR A 130 5.69 -23.48 -22.26
C TYR A 130 5.21 -24.93 -22.41
N GLU A 131 6.05 -25.87 -22.02
CA GLU A 131 5.81 -27.31 -21.95
C GLU A 131 6.14 -27.80 -20.53
N MET A 132 5.24 -28.54 -19.89
CA MET A 132 5.53 -29.24 -18.64
C MET A 132 5.88 -30.69 -18.97
N ARG A 133 7.14 -31.09 -18.76
CA ARG A 133 7.59 -32.47 -18.97
C ARG A 133 7.53 -33.27 -17.70
N SER A 134 6.90 -34.44 -17.77
CA SER A 134 6.93 -35.46 -16.72
C SER A 134 8.11 -36.39 -16.95
N ASN A 135 8.99 -36.49 -15.96
CA ASN A 135 10.12 -37.41 -15.94
C ASN A 135 9.97 -38.35 -14.74
N ALA A 136 10.71 -39.46 -14.73
CA ALA A 136 10.82 -40.32 -13.56
C ALA A 136 12.29 -40.60 -13.26
N MET A 137 12.67 -40.54 -11.99
CA MET A 137 13.95 -41.02 -11.51
C MET A 137 13.82 -42.52 -11.26
N VAL A 138 14.60 -43.32 -11.99
CA VAL A 138 14.57 -44.78 -11.87
C VAL A 138 15.85 -45.24 -11.17
N GLY A 139 15.75 -45.57 -9.89
CA GLY A 139 16.83 -46.22 -9.13
C GLY A 139 16.91 -47.72 -9.44
N ARG A 140 18.10 -48.32 -9.33
CA ARG A 140 18.21 -49.79 -9.45
C ARG A 140 17.60 -50.45 -8.21
N GLY A 141 16.45 -51.09 -8.39
CA GLY A 141 15.74 -51.81 -7.31
C GLY A 141 14.82 -50.94 -6.45
N GLU A 142 14.59 -49.69 -6.85
CA GLU A 142 13.67 -48.74 -6.22
C GLU A 142 12.51 -48.42 -7.16
N ASP A 143 11.37 -48.02 -6.58
CA ASP A 143 10.24 -47.54 -7.36
C ASP A 143 10.57 -46.23 -8.07
N ALA A 144 10.00 -46.04 -9.27
CA ALA A 144 10.27 -44.85 -10.06
C ALA A 144 9.60 -43.62 -9.43
N GLU A 145 10.39 -42.58 -9.10
CA GLU A 145 9.86 -41.33 -8.54
C GLU A 145 9.58 -40.28 -9.63
N PRO A 146 8.30 -39.92 -9.89
CA PRO A 146 7.98 -38.93 -10.90
C PRO A 146 8.33 -37.51 -10.44
N TYR A 147 8.86 -36.70 -11.36
CA TYR A 147 9.06 -35.27 -11.17
C TYR A 147 8.77 -34.49 -12.45
N HIS A 148 8.36 -33.24 -12.31
CA HIS A 148 8.00 -32.38 -13.43
C HIS A 148 9.03 -31.28 -13.65
N VAL A 149 9.32 -30.98 -14.92
CA VAL A 149 10.23 -29.90 -15.33
C VAL A 149 9.48 -28.97 -16.28
N GLY A 150 9.43 -27.67 -15.97
CA GLY A 150 8.92 -26.66 -16.89
C GLY A 150 9.97 -26.30 -17.94
N VAL A 151 9.61 -26.31 -19.22
CA VAL A 151 10.52 -26.02 -20.33
C VAL A 151 9.88 -24.98 -21.24
N TYR A 152 10.63 -23.95 -21.61
CA TYR A 152 10.19 -22.97 -22.60
C TYR A 152 10.85 -23.24 -23.95
N HIS A 153 10.03 -23.30 -25.00
CA HIS A 153 10.45 -23.52 -26.38
C HIS A 153 10.20 -22.25 -27.20
N PHE A 154 11.26 -21.63 -27.70
CA PHE A 154 11.13 -20.50 -28.63
C PHE A 154 10.62 -20.97 -30.00
N GLY A 155 9.91 -20.08 -30.71
CA GLY A 155 9.56 -20.28 -32.11
C GLY A 155 10.80 -20.32 -33.02
N LYS A 156 10.69 -20.93 -34.20
CA LYS A 156 11.83 -21.20 -35.11
C LYS A 156 12.67 -19.96 -35.51
N LYS A 157 12.08 -18.77 -35.52
CA LYS A 157 12.74 -17.49 -35.86
C LYS A 157 12.74 -16.50 -34.69
N ASN A 158 12.56 -17.01 -33.47
CA ASN A 158 12.36 -16.22 -32.27
C ASN A 158 13.39 -16.65 -31.23
N GLY A 159 13.70 -15.76 -30.29
CA GLY A 159 14.69 -16.07 -29.27
C GLY A 159 14.94 -14.90 -28.35
N LEU A 160 16.14 -14.87 -27.79
CA LEU A 160 16.62 -13.75 -26.98
C LEU A 160 17.81 -13.09 -27.68
N TYR A 161 18.01 -11.80 -27.48
CA TYR A 161 19.20 -11.09 -27.90
C TYR A 161 19.82 -10.33 -26.74
N LEU A 162 21.12 -10.05 -26.84
CA LEU A 162 21.83 -9.13 -25.97
C LEU A 162 22.16 -7.87 -26.76
N CYS A 163 21.90 -6.71 -26.16
CA CYS A 163 22.58 -5.49 -26.58
C CYS A 163 23.88 -5.41 -25.79
N ALA A 164 25.02 -5.39 -26.48
CA ALA A 164 26.33 -5.36 -25.85
C ALA A 164 27.15 -4.18 -26.36
N ALA A 165 27.94 -3.59 -25.47
CA ALA A 165 28.88 -2.52 -25.72
C ALA A 165 30.30 -3.02 -25.48
N PHE A 166 31.18 -2.72 -26.43
CA PHE A 166 32.57 -3.12 -26.41
C PHE A 166 33.48 -1.90 -26.62
N GLU A 167 34.59 -1.86 -25.90
CA GLU A 167 35.62 -0.85 -26.12
C GLU A 167 36.45 -1.17 -27.37
N THR A 168 36.87 -2.43 -27.53
CA THR A 168 37.71 -2.89 -28.64
C THR A 168 37.13 -4.11 -29.35
N LYS A 169 37.62 -4.39 -30.57
CA LYS A 169 37.24 -5.62 -31.32
C LYS A 169 37.71 -6.89 -30.60
N GLU A 170 38.81 -6.80 -29.84
CA GLU A 170 39.31 -7.90 -29.03
C GLU A 170 38.35 -8.25 -27.89
N ASP A 171 37.73 -7.24 -27.27
CA ASP A 171 36.71 -7.44 -26.24
C ASP A 171 35.45 -8.11 -26.79
N GLU A 172 35.01 -7.70 -27.99
CA GLU A 172 33.91 -8.35 -28.72
C GLU A 172 34.23 -9.83 -29.02
N ASN A 173 35.43 -10.10 -29.55
CA ASN A 173 35.85 -11.45 -29.87
C ASN A 173 35.93 -12.34 -28.62
N TYR A 174 36.49 -11.81 -27.53
CA TYR A 174 36.58 -12.52 -26.25
C TYR A 174 35.20 -12.87 -25.69
N PHE A 175 34.28 -11.88 -25.65
CA PHE A 175 32.92 -12.10 -25.18
C PHE A 175 32.16 -13.08 -26.08
N SER A 176 32.27 -12.94 -27.39
CA SER A 176 31.60 -13.81 -28.36
C SER A 176 32.09 -15.26 -28.27
N MET A 177 33.39 -15.47 -28.05
CA MET A 177 33.96 -16.79 -27.82
C MET A 177 33.35 -17.46 -26.57
N LEU A 178 33.31 -16.75 -25.44
CA LEU A 178 32.70 -17.27 -24.21
C LEU A 178 31.21 -17.54 -24.39
N LEU A 179 30.47 -16.65 -25.04
CA LEU A 179 29.04 -16.80 -25.26
C LEU A 179 28.72 -17.98 -26.20
N ASN A 180 29.57 -18.23 -27.20
CA ASN A 180 29.46 -19.43 -28.04
C ASN A 180 29.70 -20.71 -27.24
N ALA A 181 30.70 -20.72 -26.33
CA ALA A 181 30.91 -21.86 -25.43
C ALA A 181 29.69 -22.11 -24.53
N VAL A 182 29.10 -21.05 -23.95
CA VAL A 182 27.84 -21.14 -23.20
C VAL A 182 26.72 -21.72 -24.07
N GLY A 183 26.63 -21.34 -25.34
CA GLY A 183 25.63 -21.86 -26.29
C GLY A 183 25.75 -23.37 -26.52
N LEU A 184 26.97 -23.92 -26.50
CA LEU A 184 27.23 -25.36 -26.67
C LEU A 184 26.87 -26.17 -25.41
N VAL A 185 27.24 -25.66 -24.23
CA VAL A 185 26.98 -26.29 -22.93
C VAL A 185 25.51 -26.17 -22.53
N GLY A 186 24.90 -25.04 -22.87
CA GLY A 186 23.56 -24.64 -22.51
C GLY A 186 23.50 -23.68 -21.32
N ILE A 187 22.46 -22.86 -21.27
CA ILE A 187 22.20 -21.89 -20.18
C ILE A 187 20.96 -22.28 -19.37
N GLY A 188 20.93 -21.93 -18.09
CA GLY A 188 19.82 -22.23 -17.18
C GLY A 188 19.98 -23.57 -16.45
N GLY A 189 18.87 -24.17 -16.04
CA GLY A 189 18.85 -25.43 -15.30
C GLY A 189 18.74 -26.67 -16.20
N LYS A 190 19.03 -27.84 -15.64
CA LYS A 190 18.94 -29.16 -16.31
C LYS A 190 19.71 -29.23 -17.64
N ARG A 191 20.86 -28.54 -17.73
CA ARG A 191 21.77 -28.54 -18.90
C ARG A 191 22.25 -29.95 -19.29
N SER A 192 22.50 -30.81 -18.30
CA SER A 192 22.85 -32.21 -18.53
C SER A 192 21.74 -33.02 -19.22
N GLY A 193 20.48 -32.59 -19.09
CA GLY A 193 19.33 -33.12 -19.84
C GLY A 193 19.20 -32.54 -21.26
N GLY A 194 20.16 -31.74 -21.72
CA GLY A 194 20.22 -31.17 -23.06
C GLY A 194 19.55 -29.80 -23.24
N PHE A 195 19.05 -29.18 -22.16
CA PHE A 195 18.34 -27.90 -22.24
C PHE A 195 19.27 -26.68 -22.36
N GLY A 196 18.74 -25.62 -22.95
CA GLY A 196 19.33 -24.28 -22.97
C GLY A 196 20.42 -24.07 -24.02
N LYS A 197 20.58 -24.98 -25.00
CA LYS A 197 21.60 -24.85 -26.05
C LYS A 197 21.15 -23.84 -27.12
N PHE A 198 22.08 -23.02 -27.60
CA PHE A 198 21.79 -22.01 -28.61
C PHE A 198 23.00 -21.71 -29.51
N GLN A 199 22.74 -21.11 -30.68
CA GLN A 199 23.75 -20.53 -31.55
C GLN A 199 23.75 -19.00 -31.43
N VAL A 200 24.92 -18.38 -31.50
CA VAL A 200 25.07 -16.93 -31.45
C VAL A 200 25.20 -16.37 -32.85
N GLU A 201 24.38 -15.38 -33.18
CA GLU A 201 24.51 -14.55 -34.37
C GLU A 201 24.86 -13.13 -33.93
N VAL A 202 26.01 -12.62 -34.36
CA VAL A 202 26.47 -11.26 -34.03
C VAL A 202 26.13 -10.32 -35.19
N LEU A 203 25.37 -9.27 -34.88
CA LEU A 203 24.86 -8.29 -35.83
C LEU A 203 25.30 -6.88 -35.44
N GLU A 204 25.39 -6.00 -36.45
CA GLU A 204 25.51 -4.56 -36.20
C GLU A 204 24.30 -4.05 -35.43
N CYS A 205 24.53 -3.08 -34.54
CA CYS A 205 23.45 -2.46 -33.79
C CYS A 205 22.58 -1.60 -34.72
N PRO A 206 21.26 -1.83 -34.81
CA PRO A 206 20.38 -1.04 -35.68
C PRO A 206 20.41 0.45 -35.32
N ALA A 207 20.20 1.32 -36.33
CA ALA A 207 20.18 2.76 -36.15
C ALA A 207 19.22 3.22 -35.05
N GLU A 208 18.09 2.53 -34.92
CA GLU A 208 17.09 2.80 -33.89
C GLU A 208 17.62 2.67 -32.45
N PHE A 209 18.44 1.65 -32.18
CA PHE A 209 19.16 1.52 -30.91
C PHE A 209 20.22 2.62 -30.78
N LEU A 210 21.05 2.80 -31.81
CA LEU A 210 22.15 3.76 -31.78
C LEU A 210 21.67 5.19 -31.50
N ASN A 211 20.54 5.59 -32.08
CA ASN A 211 19.92 6.90 -31.87
C ASN A 211 19.53 7.15 -30.40
N ARG A 212 19.23 6.10 -29.62
CA ARG A 212 18.86 6.19 -28.21
C ARG A 212 20.02 5.92 -27.25
N LEU A 213 20.99 5.11 -27.67
CA LEU A 213 22.18 4.78 -26.88
C LEU A 213 23.22 5.92 -26.90
N ASN A 214 23.34 6.63 -28.02
CA ASN A 214 24.35 7.68 -28.20
C ASN A 214 23.82 9.09 -27.91
N ASN A 215 22.50 9.27 -27.73
CA ASN A 215 21.91 10.58 -27.55
C ASN A 215 21.90 10.97 -26.07
N SER A 216 22.72 11.95 -25.71
CA SER A 216 22.81 12.50 -24.36
C SER A 216 21.72 13.52 -24.01
N ASN A 217 20.82 13.85 -24.94
CA ASN A 217 19.77 14.86 -24.72
C ASN A 217 18.56 14.31 -23.95
N TYR A 218 18.45 12.99 -23.79
CA TYR A 218 17.37 12.40 -23.01
C TYR A 218 17.53 12.76 -21.53
N LYS A 219 16.43 13.21 -20.93
CA LYS A 219 16.37 13.49 -19.48
C LYS A 219 16.23 12.23 -18.64
N LYS A 220 15.73 11.13 -19.24
CA LYS A 220 15.51 9.86 -18.55
C LYS A 220 15.97 8.67 -19.38
N TYR A 221 16.30 7.61 -18.66
CA TYR A 221 16.88 6.39 -19.21
C TYR A 221 16.18 5.17 -18.63
N ILE A 222 15.87 4.19 -19.47
CA ILE A 222 15.38 2.87 -19.06
C ILE A 222 16.57 1.91 -18.94
N SER A 223 16.64 1.13 -17.86
CA SER A 223 17.60 0.03 -17.77
C SER A 223 17.13 -1.18 -18.56
N LEU A 224 17.96 -1.68 -19.46
CA LEU A 224 17.76 -2.91 -20.22
C LEU A 224 18.35 -4.15 -19.52
N SER A 225 19.00 -3.98 -18.36
CA SER A 225 19.49 -5.07 -17.52
C SER A 225 18.97 -4.93 -16.10
N ILE A 226 18.98 -6.05 -15.36
CA ILE A 226 18.99 -5.93 -13.90
C ILE A 226 20.30 -5.28 -13.44
N SER A 227 20.20 -4.38 -12.47
CA SER A 227 21.36 -3.62 -12.02
C SER A 227 21.24 -3.22 -10.56
N LEU A 228 22.39 -2.98 -9.94
CA LEU A 228 22.48 -2.56 -8.55
C LEU A 228 23.49 -1.41 -8.51
N PRO A 229 23.08 -0.18 -8.11
CA PRO A 229 24.02 0.90 -7.91
C PRO A 229 25.00 0.57 -6.80
N ARG A 230 26.17 1.21 -6.83
CA ARG A 230 27.07 1.21 -5.68
C ARG A 230 26.41 1.91 -4.49
N GLU A 231 26.88 1.65 -3.29
CA GLU A 231 26.29 2.23 -2.06
C GLU A 231 26.23 3.76 -2.14
N GLN A 232 27.29 4.40 -2.62
CA GLN A 232 27.37 5.85 -2.83
C GLN A 232 26.54 6.40 -4.00
N GLU A 233 26.08 5.53 -4.91
CA GLU A 233 25.26 5.92 -6.07
C GLU A 233 23.75 5.79 -5.77
N MET A 234 23.38 5.04 -4.73
CA MET A 234 22.01 4.61 -4.47
C MET A 234 21.02 5.77 -4.28
N GLU A 235 21.36 6.73 -3.43
CA GLU A 235 20.48 7.87 -3.12
C GLU A 235 20.20 8.70 -4.36
N ILE A 236 21.25 9.06 -5.11
CA ILE A 236 21.16 9.85 -6.35
C ILE A 236 20.39 9.07 -7.43
N ALA A 237 20.68 7.78 -7.61
CA ALA A 237 19.99 6.93 -8.56
C ALA A 237 18.48 6.86 -8.28
N CYS A 238 18.06 6.90 -7.01
CA CYS A 238 16.65 6.82 -6.64
C CYS A 238 15.87 8.13 -6.84
N GLN A 239 16.54 9.28 -6.95
CA GLN A 239 15.89 10.57 -7.17
C GLN A 239 15.14 10.57 -8.51
N ASN A 240 13.83 10.82 -8.47
CA ASN A 240 12.92 10.84 -9.61
C ASN A 240 12.91 9.55 -10.47
N ALA A 241 13.33 8.43 -9.88
CA ALA A 241 13.33 7.14 -10.53
C ALA A 241 11.96 6.44 -10.40
N SER A 242 11.68 5.51 -11.31
CA SER A 242 10.51 4.64 -11.27
C SER A 242 10.96 3.22 -11.55
N TYR A 243 10.87 2.36 -10.55
CA TYR A 243 11.58 1.08 -10.57
C TYR A 243 10.78 -0.05 -9.92
N LEU A 244 11.20 -1.28 -10.20
CA LEU A 244 10.78 -2.48 -9.50
C LEU A 244 12.01 -3.16 -8.91
N LEU A 245 11.93 -3.64 -7.67
CA LEU A 245 12.99 -4.44 -7.06
C LEU A 245 12.79 -5.92 -7.36
N VAL A 246 13.87 -6.59 -7.79
CA VAL A 246 13.92 -8.03 -8.00
C VAL A 246 14.93 -8.67 -7.07
N LYS A 247 14.48 -9.68 -6.33
CA LYS A 247 15.31 -10.46 -5.42
C LYS A 247 16.15 -11.45 -6.22
N ARG A 248 17.47 -11.38 -6.07
CA ARG A 248 18.43 -12.32 -6.69
C ARG A 248 19.03 -13.20 -5.60
N SER A 249 18.78 -14.50 -5.69
CA SER A 249 19.26 -15.52 -4.74
C SER A 249 19.61 -16.83 -5.49
N GLY A 250 20.03 -17.86 -4.76
CA GLY A 250 20.30 -19.19 -5.32
C GLY A 250 21.42 -19.90 -4.59
N PHE A 251 21.96 -20.95 -5.20
CA PHE A 251 23.10 -21.70 -4.70
C PHE A 251 24.34 -21.46 -5.56
N VAL A 252 25.52 -21.68 -4.99
CA VAL A 252 26.78 -21.65 -5.74
C VAL A 252 26.88 -22.92 -6.58
N TYR A 253 27.09 -22.75 -7.89
CA TYR A 253 27.35 -23.87 -8.80
C TYR A 253 28.86 -24.06 -8.95
N SER A 254 29.45 -24.81 -8.04
CA SER A 254 30.86 -25.21 -8.06
C SER A 254 31.05 -26.39 -7.12
N ASP A 255 31.71 -27.44 -7.61
CA ASP A 255 32.09 -28.65 -6.88
C ASP A 255 33.29 -28.45 -5.95
N THR A 256 34.10 -27.42 -6.22
CA THR A 256 35.30 -27.10 -5.44
C THR A 256 35.06 -26.02 -4.37
N TYR A 257 33.90 -25.36 -4.37
CA TYR A 257 33.60 -24.23 -3.49
C TYR A 257 33.51 -24.62 -2.00
N SER A 258 32.79 -25.71 -1.70
CA SER A 258 32.53 -26.22 -0.34
C SER A 258 32.10 -27.69 -0.43
N PRO A 259 32.33 -28.53 0.60
CA PRO A 259 31.83 -29.90 0.62
C PRO A 259 30.30 -30.02 0.51
N ASN A 260 29.56 -29.00 0.96
CA ASN A 260 28.09 -28.96 0.95
C ASN A 260 27.58 -27.82 0.06
N PHE A 261 26.36 -27.95 -0.47
CA PHE A 261 25.71 -26.88 -1.22
C PHE A 261 25.55 -25.62 -0.36
N GLN A 262 26.15 -24.52 -0.81
CA GLN A 262 26.09 -23.23 -0.12
C GLN A 262 25.17 -22.25 -0.84
N LYS A 263 24.33 -21.56 -0.07
CA LYS A 263 23.45 -20.51 -0.57
C LYS A 263 24.22 -19.19 -0.66
N LYS A 264 24.37 -18.65 -1.87
CA LYS A 264 25.04 -17.36 -2.10
C LYS A 264 24.26 -16.20 -1.46
N LYS A 265 24.96 -15.11 -1.13
CA LYS A 265 24.35 -13.90 -0.56
C LYS A 265 23.19 -13.42 -1.46
N THR A 266 22.09 -13.06 -0.80
CA THR A 266 20.90 -12.51 -1.46
C THR A 266 21.07 -11.02 -1.60
N LEU A 267 20.76 -10.50 -2.78
CA LEU A 267 20.84 -9.09 -3.13
C LEU A 267 19.55 -8.69 -3.85
N TYR A 268 19.16 -7.42 -3.75
CA TYR A 268 17.97 -6.87 -4.40
C TYR A 268 18.44 -5.90 -5.47
N TYR A 269 18.01 -6.12 -6.71
CA TYR A 269 18.42 -5.35 -7.89
C TYR A 269 17.24 -4.51 -8.37
N PHE A 270 17.51 -3.40 -9.04
CA PHE A 270 16.52 -2.81 -9.93
C PHE A 270 16.28 -3.73 -11.12
N ALA A 271 15.01 -3.93 -11.46
CA ALA A 271 14.61 -4.73 -12.60
C ALA A 271 14.89 -4.00 -13.92
N ALA A 272 15.21 -4.76 -14.98
CA ALA A 272 15.13 -4.26 -16.34
C ALA A 272 13.72 -3.69 -16.60
N GLY A 273 13.65 -2.51 -17.19
CA GLY A 273 12.45 -1.68 -17.30
C GLY A 273 12.41 -0.51 -16.33
N SER A 274 13.28 -0.47 -15.32
CA SER A 274 13.34 0.65 -14.37
C SER A 274 13.85 1.92 -15.06
N CYS A 275 13.23 3.06 -14.77
CA CYS A 275 13.50 4.34 -15.39
C CYS A 275 14.20 5.29 -14.39
N PHE A 276 15.23 6.00 -14.84
CA PHE A 276 16.08 6.84 -14.01
C PHE A 276 16.33 8.19 -14.69
N GLU A 277 16.28 9.29 -13.92
CA GLU A 277 16.83 10.58 -14.35
C GLU A 277 18.37 10.58 -14.18
N ASN A 278 18.85 10.02 -13.07
CA ASN A 278 20.27 9.93 -12.75
C ASN A 278 20.81 8.53 -13.06
N MET A 279 21.66 8.43 -14.09
CA MET A 279 22.39 7.19 -14.39
C MET A 279 23.44 6.89 -13.31
N TYR A 280 23.78 5.61 -13.17
CA TYR A 280 24.80 5.11 -12.25
C TYR A 280 25.63 4.01 -12.93
N GLU A 281 26.76 3.63 -12.36
CA GLU A 281 27.67 2.66 -12.98
C GLU A 281 27.48 1.23 -12.46
N GLY A 282 27.05 1.07 -11.20
CA GLY A 282 26.94 -0.24 -10.56
C GLY A 282 28.28 -0.96 -10.41
N ASP A 283 28.25 -2.26 -10.09
CA ASP A 283 29.47 -3.08 -9.98
C ASP A 283 29.23 -4.58 -10.25
N ILE A 284 30.32 -5.34 -10.25
CA ILE A 284 30.33 -6.79 -10.09
C ILE A 284 30.52 -7.12 -8.60
N TYR A 285 29.49 -7.72 -8.00
CA TYR A 285 29.42 -7.99 -6.56
C TYR A 285 29.90 -9.39 -6.22
N ASP A 286 30.73 -9.53 -5.17
CA ASP A 286 31.06 -10.84 -4.61
C ASP A 286 29.98 -11.30 -3.62
N VAL A 287 29.26 -12.34 -4.00
CA VAL A 287 28.16 -12.95 -3.25
C VAL A 287 28.55 -14.27 -2.57
N SER A 288 29.86 -14.53 -2.42
CA SER A 288 30.38 -15.67 -1.67
C SER A 288 29.97 -15.64 -0.18
N CYS A 289 29.90 -16.83 0.42
CA CYS A 289 29.53 -17.09 1.81
C CYS A 289 30.54 -18.07 2.47
N GLY A 290 31.82 -17.70 2.51
CA GLY A 290 32.86 -18.42 3.24
C GLY A 290 33.42 -19.69 2.57
N GLY A 291 33.24 -19.85 1.25
CA GLY A 291 33.85 -20.94 0.47
C GLY A 291 35.25 -20.60 -0.09
N LYS A 292 35.80 -21.51 -0.90
CA LYS A 292 37.21 -21.47 -1.35
C LYS A 292 37.57 -20.41 -2.39
N HIS A 293 36.59 -19.82 -3.08
CA HIS A 293 36.83 -18.83 -4.13
C HIS A 293 35.72 -17.78 -4.15
N SER A 294 35.92 -16.64 -4.80
CA SER A 294 34.87 -15.63 -4.96
C SER A 294 33.72 -16.13 -5.84
N VAL A 295 32.52 -15.55 -5.66
CA VAL A 295 31.34 -15.83 -6.48
C VAL A 295 30.78 -14.52 -6.96
N TYR A 296 30.94 -14.21 -8.24
CA TYR A 296 30.59 -12.90 -8.77
C TYR A 296 29.15 -12.82 -9.28
N ARG A 297 28.53 -11.64 -9.14
CA ARG A 297 27.22 -11.32 -9.70
C ARG A 297 27.25 -9.98 -10.43
N TYR A 298 26.78 -9.99 -11.67
CA TYR A 298 26.68 -8.80 -12.50
C TYR A 298 25.60 -7.85 -11.98
N GLY A 299 25.96 -6.58 -11.77
CA GLY A 299 25.02 -5.52 -11.41
C GLY A 299 25.21 -4.23 -12.18
N LEU A 300 25.83 -4.30 -13.35
CA LEU A 300 26.03 -3.13 -14.22
C LEU A 300 24.74 -2.84 -15.00
N PRO A 301 24.29 -1.57 -15.04
CA PRO A 301 23.14 -1.18 -15.84
C PRO A 301 23.48 -1.08 -17.32
N PHE A 302 22.49 -1.32 -18.18
CA PHE A 302 22.58 -1.05 -19.61
C PHE A 302 21.46 -0.06 -19.99
N PHE A 303 21.77 1.23 -20.03
CA PHE A 303 20.76 2.28 -20.22
C PHE A 303 20.41 2.54 -21.69
N LEU A 304 19.16 2.93 -21.93
CA LEU A 304 18.64 3.38 -23.21
C LEU A 304 17.82 4.66 -23.00
N GLY A 305 18.02 5.70 -23.81
CA GLY A 305 17.29 6.97 -23.69
C GLY A 305 15.83 6.91 -24.15
N GLY A 306 14.94 7.60 -23.43
CA GLY A 306 13.52 7.74 -23.77
C GLY A 306 12.84 8.90 -23.02
N GLU A 307 11.64 9.31 -23.47
CA GLU A 307 10.86 10.39 -22.87
C GLU A 307 9.90 9.83 -21.82
N PHE A 308 10.47 9.39 -20.68
CA PHE A 308 9.68 8.83 -19.58
C PHE A 308 9.12 9.93 -18.66
N VAL A 309 7.80 10.09 -18.60
CA VAL A 309 7.14 11.15 -17.79
C VAL A 309 7.17 10.80 -16.29
N ASN A 310 7.22 11.82 -15.41
CA ASN A 310 7.09 11.66 -13.96
C ASN A 310 5.78 10.99 -13.56
N SER A 311 5.84 10.20 -12.48
CA SER A 311 4.64 9.59 -11.88
C SER A 311 3.64 10.67 -11.48
N TYR A 312 2.42 10.62 -12.04
CA TYR A 312 1.27 11.37 -11.55
C TYR A 312 0.84 10.92 -10.14
N LEU A 313 1.37 9.81 -9.63
CA LEU A 313 1.18 9.38 -8.25
C LEU A 313 2.21 10.05 -7.36
N LYS A 314 1.73 10.89 -6.45
CA LYS A 314 2.48 11.49 -5.35
C LYS A 314 2.24 10.73 -4.05
N ASN A 315 3.31 10.29 -3.41
CA ASN A 315 3.23 9.53 -2.15
C ASN A 315 3.59 10.42 -0.96
N TYR A 316 2.86 10.25 0.12
CA TYR A 316 2.99 11.01 1.34
C TYR A 316 2.86 10.09 2.55
N THR A 317 3.49 10.47 3.66
CA THR A 317 3.19 9.91 4.98
C THR A 317 2.32 10.90 5.75
N ILE A 318 1.21 10.43 6.32
CA ILE A 318 0.40 11.18 7.27
C ILE A 318 0.76 10.74 8.69
N GLU A 319 1.15 11.68 9.54
CA GLU A 319 1.25 11.48 11.00
C GLU A 319 0.06 12.17 11.67
N LEU A 320 -0.77 11.40 12.36
CA LEU A 320 -1.81 11.90 13.27
C LEU A 320 -1.34 11.76 14.71
N ALA A 321 -1.26 12.87 15.44
CA ALA A 321 -1.02 12.87 16.88
C ALA A 321 -2.34 13.08 17.63
N THR A 322 -2.74 12.13 18.49
CA THR A 322 -3.99 12.25 19.26
C THR A 322 -3.87 13.38 20.28
N LEU A 323 -4.74 14.39 20.20
CA LEU A 323 -4.77 15.50 21.17
C LEU A 323 -5.79 15.24 22.29
N ALA A 324 -6.72 14.35 22.01
CA ALA A 324 -7.80 13.92 22.88
C ALA A 324 -8.05 12.42 22.69
N PRO A 325 -8.80 11.77 23.60
CA PRO A 325 -9.18 10.39 23.39
C PRO A 325 -9.94 10.18 22.08
N VAL A 326 -9.54 9.16 21.31
CA VAL A 326 -10.12 8.85 19.99
C VAL A 326 -10.80 7.49 20.02
N PHE A 327 -12.06 7.44 19.57
CA PHE A 327 -12.82 6.20 19.46
C PHE A 327 -13.13 5.87 17.99
N ILE A 328 -12.65 4.75 17.47
CA ILE A 328 -13.08 4.18 16.19
C ILE A 328 -13.74 2.83 16.50
N GLY A 329 -15.06 2.73 16.33
CA GLY A 329 -15.82 1.56 16.76
C GLY A 329 -15.69 0.37 15.81
N SER A 330 -15.56 -0.84 16.36
CA SER A 330 -15.66 -2.10 15.60
C SER A 330 -17.11 -2.48 15.26
N GLY A 331 -18.09 -1.87 15.95
CA GLY A 331 -19.49 -2.31 15.95
C GLY A 331 -19.81 -3.33 17.05
N GLU A 332 -18.79 -3.87 17.72
CA GLU A 332 -18.96 -4.80 18.83
C GLU A 332 -19.09 -4.08 20.18
N GLN A 333 -19.79 -4.73 21.10
CA GLN A 333 -19.96 -4.28 22.48
C GLN A 333 -19.75 -5.44 23.44
N LEU A 334 -19.11 -5.17 24.58
CA LEU A 334 -19.00 -6.13 25.68
C LEU A 334 -20.01 -5.80 26.77
N GLY A 335 -20.78 -6.81 27.16
CA GLY A 335 -21.68 -6.71 28.31
C GLY A 335 -20.99 -7.01 29.64
N LYS A 336 -21.70 -6.78 30.75
CA LYS A 336 -21.20 -7.00 32.14
C LYS A 336 -20.66 -8.40 32.43
N LYS A 337 -21.03 -9.38 31.61
CA LYS A 337 -20.60 -10.77 31.79
C LYS A 337 -19.27 -11.12 31.14
N GLU A 338 -18.72 -10.21 30.35
CA GLU A 338 -17.60 -10.50 29.45
C GLU A 338 -16.31 -9.78 29.87
N TYR A 339 -16.36 -8.95 30.90
CA TYR A 339 -15.22 -8.20 31.42
C TYR A 339 -15.29 -8.08 32.94
N ILE A 340 -14.14 -7.81 33.56
CA ILE A 340 -14.05 -7.53 34.99
C ILE A 340 -13.78 -6.05 35.21
N TYR A 341 -14.62 -5.39 36.01
CA TYR A 341 -14.37 -4.05 36.52
C TYR A 341 -13.76 -4.11 37.93
N ASP A 342 -12.49 -3.76 38.04
CA ASP A 342 -11.82 -3.59 39.33
C ASP A 342 -11.97 -2.14 39.80
N LYS A 343 -12.92 -1.91 40.72
CA LYS A 343 -13.22 -0.58 41.26
C LYS A 343 -12.07 0.02 42.07
N TYR A 344 -11.23 -0.81 42.69
CA TYR A 344 -10.15 -0.36 43.57
C TYR A 344 -8.96 0.12 42.76
N GLU A 345 -8.54 -0.64 41.74
CA GLU A 345 -7.46 -0.23 40.84
C GLU A 345 -7.90 0.64 39.68
N LYS A 346 -9.21 0.88 39.53
CA LYS A 346 -9.77 1.61 38.39
C LYS A 346 -9.32 1.02 37.06
N LYS A 347 -9.41 -0.31 36.94
CA LYS A 347 -9.09 -1.06 35.72
C LYS A 347 -10.27 -1.87 35.22
N VAL A 348 -10.33 -2.02 33.90
CA VAL A 348 -11.20 -2.99 33.25
C VAL A 348 -10.35 -4.06 32.58
N TRP A 349 -10.61 -5.32 32.91
CA TRP A 349 -9.92 -6.49 32.36
C TRP A 349 -10.77 -7.13 31.28
N ILE A 350 -10.21 -7.26 30.08
CA ILE A 350 -10.88 -7.78 28.89
C ILE A 350 -10.34 -9.16 28.59
N PHE A 351 -11.23 -10.10 28.25
CA PHE A 351 -10.90 -11.50 28.06
C PHE A 351 -11.14 -11.94 26.62
N ASP A 352 -10.30 -12.86 26.14
CA ASP A 352 -10.64 -13.64 24.95
C ASP A 352 -11.62 -14.76 25.37
N ARG A 353 -12.76 -14.88 24.68
CA ARG A 353 -13.80 -15.84 25.07
C ARG A 353 -13.29 -17.29 25.07
N LYS A 354 -12.43 -17.66 24.11
CA LYS A 354 -11.90 -19.03 24.00
C LYS A 354 -10.88 -19.31 25.09
N THR A 355 -9.95 -18.38 25.30
CA THR A 355 -8.92 -18.51 26.34
C THR A 355 -9.53 -18.51 27.73
N LEU A 356 -10.51 -17.64 27.98
CA LEU A 356 -11.25 -17.61 29.25
C LEU A 356 -11.94 -18.94 29.52
N TYR A 357 -12.68 -19.48 28.54
CA TYR A 357 -13.38 -20.75 28.70
C TYR A 357 -12.40 -21.91 28.92
N LYS A 358 -11.26 -21.93 28.23
CA LYS A 358 -10.19 -22.91 28.45
C LYS A 358 -9.73 -22.91 29.92
N HIS A 359 -9.43 -21.74 30.49
CA HIS A 359 -9.02 -21.67 31.89
C HIS A 359 -10.13 -22.08 32.86
N ILE A 360 -11.39 -21.77 32.54
CA ILE A 360 -12.54 -22.21 33.35
C ILE A 360 -12.66 -23.75 33.35
N LEU A 361 -12.38 -24.41 32.21
CA LEU A 361 -12.32 -25.87 32.14
C LEU A 361 -11.18 -26.44 33.00
N GLU A 362 -9.99 -25.82 32.96
CA GLU A 362 -8.83 -26.22 33.77
C GLU A 362 -9.12 -26.12 35.28
N GLU A 363 -9.99 -25.19 35.69
CA GLU A 363 -10.46 -25.03 37.07
C GLU A 363 -11.62 -25.95 37.45
N ASN A 364 -12.11 -26.79 36.53
CA ASN A 364 -13.31 -27.62 36.71
C ASN A 364 -14.57 -26.81 37.07
N LEU A 365 -14.73 -25.62 36.48
CA LEU A 365 -15.86 -24.71 36.76
C LEU A 365 -16.85 -24.60 35.59
N SER A 366 -16.89 -25.59 34.69
CA SER A 366 -17.74 -25.59 33.48
C SER A 366 -19.21 -25.33 33.80
N ASP A 367 -19.79 -26.13 34.69
CA ASP A 367 -21.24 -26.14 34.96
C ASP A 367 -21.66 -24.87 35.70
N ALA A 368 -20.78 -24.38 36.58
CA ALA A 368 -20.94 -23.12 37.30
C ALA A 368 -20.88 -21.92 36.35
N TYR A 369 -20.03 -21.98 35.32
CA TYR A 369 -19.92 -20.93 34.31
C TYR A 369 -21.10 -20.95 33.33
N GLU A 370 -21.55 -22.13 32.91
CA GLU A 370 -22.73 -22.28 32.06
C GLU A 370 -23.99 -21.73 32.75
N SER A 371 -24.21 -22.10 34.01
CA SER A 371 -25.30 -21.57 34.83
C SER A 371 -25.25 -20.04 34.94
N TYR A 372 -24.05 -19.49 35.08
CA TYR A 372 -23.83 -18.05 35.16
C TYR A 372 -24.11 -17.33 33.85
N ILE A 373 -23.62 -17.86 32.72
CA ILE A 373 -23.79 -17.20 31.43
C ILE A 373 -25.26 -17.21 30.98
N LEU A 374 -25.98 -18.30 31.27
CA LEU A 374 -27.41 -18.45 30.97
C LEU A 374 -28.33 -17.66 31.92
N GLY A 375 -27.88 -17.33 33.13
CA GLY A 375 -28.68 -16.56 34.09
C GLY A 375 -29.09 -15.16 33.59
N LYS A 376 -30.20 -14.59 34.06
CA LYS A 376 -30.65 -13.24 33.61
C LYS A 376 -29.76 -12.10 34.13
N ASN A 377 -29.18 -12.27 35.31
CA ASN A 377 -28.33 -11.28 35.97
C ASN A 377 -26.95 -11.90 36.27
N GLY A 378 -25.91 -11.07 36.32
CA GLY A 378 -24.57 -11.53 36.66
C GLY A 378 -23.48 -10.52 36.31
N ASP A 379 -22.41 -10.54 37.10
CA ASP A 379 -21.20 -9.76 36.92
C ASP A 379 -20.01 -10.72 37.01
N LEU A 380 -19.07 -10.64 36.05
CA LEU A 380 -18.01 -11.63 35.93
C LEU A 380 -17.06 -11.59 37.13
N TYR A 381 -16.85 -10.42 37.71
CA TYR A 381 -16.03 -10.27 38.91
C TYR A 381 -16.69 -10.94 40.12
N VAL A 382 -18.00 -10.71 40.32
CA VAL A 382 -18.76 -11.37 41.39
C VAL A 382 -18.74 -12.89 41.22
N TRP A 383 -18.91 -13.38 40.00
CA TRP A 383 -18.85 -14.81 39.71
C TRP A 383 -17.46 -15.40 39.97
N MET A 384 -16.39 -14.75 39.50
CA MET A 384 -15.02 -15.21 39.75
C MET A 384 -14.69 -15.24 41.25
N LYS A 385 -15.11 -14.21 42.00
CA LYS A 385 -14.94 -14.16 43.45
C LYS A 385 -15.68 -15.29 44.17
N LYS A 386 -16.92 -15.60 43.76
CA LYS A 386 -17.72 -16.70 44.34
C LYS A 386 -17.07 -18.07 44.12
N ASN A 387 -16.34 -18.24 43.03
CA ASN A 387 -15.65 -19.48 42.68
C ASN A 387 -14.15 -19.46 43.04
N ASN A 388 -13.74 -18.62 43.98
CA ASN A 388 -12.35 -18.55 44.48
C ASN A 388 -11.28 -18.22 43.41
N ILE A 389 -11.65 -17.60 42.29
CA ILE A 389 -10.69 -17.10 41.30
C ILE A 389 -10.20 -15.74 41.78
N SER A 390 -8.96 -15.71 42.29
CA SER A 390 -8.32 -14.50 42.77
C SER A 390 -7.91 -13.56 41.63
N LYS A 391 -7.59 -12.32 41.99
CA LYS A 391 -7.08 -11.32 41.06
C LYS A 391 -5.77 -11.71 40.40
N SER A 392 -4.81 -12.22 41.18
CA SER A 392 -3.53 -12.68 40.65
C SER A 392 -3.71 -13.76 39.59
N LYS A 393 -4.83 -14.48 39.64
CA LYS A 393 -5.20 -15.51 38.68
C LYS A 393 -5.90 -14.93 37.45
N TYR A 394 -7.02 -14.22 37.61
CA TYR A 394 -7.73 -13.73 36.43
C TYR A 394 -6.94 -12.67 35.64
N SER A 395 -5.97 -11.97 36.27
CA SER A 395 -5.14 -11.01 35.55
C SER A 395 -4.18 -11.68 34.56
N THR A 396 -3.82 -12.96 34.75
CA THR A 396 -3.00 -13.72 33.78
C THR A 396 -3.85 -14.28 32.64
N TRP A 397 -5.15 -14.45 32.85
CA TRP A 397 -6.10 -14.90 31.83
C TRP A 397 -6.58 -13.75 30.92
N ALA A 398 -6.45 -12.51 31.37
CA ALA A 398 -6.91 -11.34 30.65
C ALA A 398 -6.08 -11.11 29.38
N LYS A 399 -6.76 -10.81 28.28
CA LYS A 399 -6.13 -10.48 26.99
C LYS A 399 -5.41 -9.13 27.07
N TYR A 400 -6.04 -8.16 27.73
CA TYR A 400 -5.47 -6.84 28.03
C TYR A 400 -6.31 -6.14 29.11
N CYS A 401 -5.82 -4.99 29.59
CA CYS A 401 -6.52 -4.17 30.57
C CYS A 401 -6.59 -2.71 30.11
N LEU A 402 -7.63 -2.01 30.56
CA LEU A 402 -7.90 -0.61 30.26
C LEU A 402 -7.89 0.20 31.55
N ASP A 403 -7.23 1.36 31.54
CA ASP A 403 -7.40 2.37 32.60
C ASP A 403 -8.80 2.99 32.49
N CYS A 404 -9.49 3.09 33.62
CA CYS A 404 -10.82 3.70 33.72
C CYS A 404 -10.94 4.67 34.90
N SER A 405 -9.82 5.25 35.34
CA SER A 405 -9.73 6.19 36.47
C SER A 405 -10.73 7.35 36.43
N TYR A 406 -11.15 7.75 35.22
CA TYR A 406 -12.05 8.88 34.98
C TYR A 406 -13.41 8.48 34.40
N ALA A 407 -13.74 7.18 34.43
CA ALA A 407 -15.05 6.66 34.03
C ALA A 407 -15.83 6.18 35.27
N GLU A 408 -17.06 6.67 35.42
CA GLU A 408 -17.94 6.26 36.52
C GLU A 408 -18.83 5.08 36.09
N LEU A 409 -18.29 3.87 36.21
CA LEU A 409 -19.06 2.65 35.99
C LEU A 409 -20.03 2.39 37.15
N SER A 410 -21.31 2.71 36.96
CA SER A 410 -22.39 2.39 37.92
C SER A 410 -22.99 0.99 37.69
N GLU A 411 -23.78 0.51 38.65
CA GLU A 411 -24.38 -0.84 38.60
C GLU A 411 -25.44 -1.02 37.50
N ARG A 412 -26.01 0.05 36.93
CA ARG A 412 -27.21 -0.05 36.09
C ARG A 412 -26.92 -0.25 34.59
N ASN A 413 -25.90 0.35 33.97
CA ASN A 413 -25.59 0.20 32.53
C ASN A 413 -24.07 0.19 32.26
N ARG A 414 -23.55 -0.75 31.46
CA ARG A 414 -22.11 -1.09 31.43
C ARG A 414 -21.59 -1.61 30.08
N ASP A 415 -22.33 -1.45 28.99
CA ASP A 415 -21.84 -1.94 27.71
C ASP A 415 -20.64 -1.10 27.27
N ILE A 416 -19.53 -1.78 26.98
CA ILE A 416 -18.30 -1.16 26.50
C ILE A 416 -18.27 -1.31 24.99
N SER A 417 -18.35 -0.20 24.26
CA SER A 417 -18.14 -0.21 22.82
C SER A 417 -16.65 -0.37 22.51
N LEU A 418 -16.31 -1.38 21.71
CA LEU A 418 -14.93 -1.73 21.42
C LEU A 418 -14.33 -0.91 20.28
N PHE A 419 -13.03 -0.65 20.41
CA PHE A 419 -12.19 -0.08 19.38
C PHE A 419 -11.91 -1.12 18.30
N VAL A 420 -11.89 -0.69 17.04
CA VAL A 420 -11.58 -1.55 15.89
C VAL A 420 -10.16 -2.10 15.97
N LYS A 421 -10.02 -3.41 15.74
CA LYS A 421 -8.76 -4.15 15.79
C LYS A 421 -8.62 -4.98 14.53
N ASP A 422 -7.38 -5.25 14.13
CA ASP A 422 -7.08 -6.13 13.01
C ASP A 422 -7.30 -7.61 13.36
N SER A 423 -7.02 -8.51 12.41
CA SER A 423 -7.13 -9.96 12.62
C SER A 423 -6.19 -10.51 13.70
N TYR A 424 -5.13 -9.77 14.06
CA TYR A 424 -4.20 -10.12 15.14
C TYR A 424 -4.65 -9.56 16.50
N GLY A 425 -5.73 -8.78 16.53
CA GLY A 425 -6.25 -8.15 17.73
C GLY A 425 -5.52 -6.87 18.12
N LEU A 426 -4.76 -6.24 17.20
CA LEU A 426 -4.10 -4.97 17.43
C LEU A 426 -5.00 -3.80 16.98
N PRO A 427 -5.15 -2.74 17.78
CA PRO A 427 -5.93 -1.57 17.39
C PRO A 427 -5.32 -0.87 16.17
N TYR A 428 -6.16 -0.38 15.26
CA TYR A 428 -5.72 0.44 14.12
C TYR A 428 -6.82 1.44 13.74
N ILE A 429 -6.48 2.46 12.96
CA ILE A 429 -7.47 3.37 12.39
C ILE A 429 -7.61 3.05 10.90
N PRO A 430 -8.82 2.67 10.42
CA PRO A 430 -9.05 2.43 9.01
C PRO A 430 -8.82 3.70 8.17
N GLY A 431 -8.17 3.55 7.02
CA GLY A 431 -7.92 4.65 6.08
C GLY A 431 -9.20 5.29 5.59
N SER A 432 -10.28 4.51 5.49
CA SER A 432 -11.63 5.01 5.19
C SER A 432 -12.16 6.01 6.23
N SER A 433 -11.81 5.84 7.51
CA SER A 433 -12.22 6.76 8.58
C SER A 433 -11.50 8.10 8.48
N LEU A 434 -10.19 8.08 8.21
CA LEU A 434 -9.41 9.30 7.98
C LEU A 434 -9.82 9.97 6.66
N LYS A 435 -9.99 9.21 5.58
CA LYS A 435 -10.45 9.71 4.28
C LYS A 435 -11.84 10.36 4.38
N GLY A 436 -12.75 9.79 5.17
CA GLY A 436 -14.07 10.39 5.41
C GLY A 436 -14.00 11.74 6.12
N ALA A 437 -13.09 11.88 7.10
CA ALA A 437 -12.84 13.16 7.76
C ALA A 437 -12.21 14.19 6.80
N ILE A 438 -11.20 13.78 6.01
CA ILE A 438 -10.57 14.63 5.00
C ILE A 438 -11.60 15.08 3.94
N ARG A 439 -12.46 14.17 3.48
CA ARG A 439 -13.55 14.49 2.56
C ARG A 439 -14.49 15.55 3.12
N THR A 440 -14.84 15.44 4.41
CA THR A 440 -15.74 16.39 5.07
C THR A 440 -15.12 17.79 5.17
N VAL A 441 -13.83 17.88 5.53
CA VAL A 441 -13.15 19.18 5.61
C VAL A 441 -12.94 19.81 4.23
N LEU A 442 -12.58 19.02 3.22
CA LEU A 442 -12.48 19.47 1.83
C LEU A 442 -13.82 19.98 1.31
N LEU A 443 -14.92 19.28 1.64
CA LEU A 443 -16.26 19.69 1.26
C LEU A 443 -16.63 21.03 1.91
N GLY A 444 -16.43 21.15 3.23
CA GLY A 444 -16.69 22.40 3.94
C GLY A 444 -15.90 23.59 3.39
N TYR A 445 -14.62 23.37 3.09
CA TYR A 445 -13.75 24.39 2.50
C TYR A 445 -14.18 24.79 1.09
N LYS A 446 -14.45 23.81 0.21
CA LYS A 446 -14.92 24.06 -1.16
C LYS A 446 -16.25 24.81 -1.19
N LEU A 447 -17.19 24.45 -0.32
CA LEU A 447 -18.48 25.14 -0.19
C LEU A 447 -18.34 26.56 0.37
N SER A 448 -17.30 26.84 1.14
CA SER A 448 -17.06 28.20 1.64
C SER A 448 -16.53 29.14 0.55
N MET A 449 -15.70 28.62 -0.36
CA MET A 449 -15.15 29.37 -1.48
C MET A 449 -16.17 29.52 -2.60
N ASN A 450 -16.95 28.47 -2.86
CA ASN A 450 -17.99 28.43 -3.89
C ASN A 450 -19.30 27.97 -3.24
N PRO A 451 -20.05 28.91 -2.61
CA PRO A 451 -21.33 28.59 -2.01
C PRO A 451 -22.26 27.94 -3.04
N PRO A 452 -22.96 26.85 -2.69
CA PRO A 452 -23.86 26.21 -3.64
C PRO A 452 -24.94 27.20 -4.10
N THR A 453 -25.40 27.06 -5.34
CA THR A 453 -26.48 27.89 -5.90
C THR A 453 -27.61 28.01 -4.88
N GLY A 454 -28.15 29.22 -4.68
CA GLY A 454 -29.10 29.52 -3.59
C GLY A 454 -30.30 28.57 -3.49
N GLN A 455 -30.61 27.85 -4.58
CA GLN A 455 -31.58 26.76 -4.61
C GLN A 455 -31.24 25.59 -3.68
N LEU A 456 -30.00 25.07 -3.68
CA LEU A 456 -29.63 23.93 -2.80
C LEU A 456 -29.69 24.31 -1.32
N GLN A 457 -29.27 25.54 -0.98
CA GLN A 457 -29.40 26.08 0.37
C GLN A 457 -30.88 26.21 0.76
N SER A 458 -31.70 26.76 -0.13
CA SER A 458 -33.14 26.88 0.09
C SER A 458 -33.81 25.52 0.29
N ASP A 459 -33.42 24.52 -0.51
CA ASP A 459 -33.93 23.16 -0.43
C ASP A 459 -33.57 22.49 0.90
N ILE A 460 -32.30 22.54 1.33
CA ILE A 460 -31.89 21.99 2.63
C ILE A 460 -32.65 22.68 3.77
N LYS A 461 -32.76 24.01 3.72
CA LYS A 461 -33.47 24.79 4.75
C LYS A 461 -34.95 24.45 4.80
N TYR A 462 -35.63 24.35 3.65
CA TYR A 462 -37.04 23.96 3.57
C TYR A 462 -37.23 22.53 4.08
N ASN A 463 -36.44 21.58 3.57
CA ASN A 463 -36.54 20.16 3.91
C ASN A 463 -36.16 19.84 5.36
N SER A 464 -35.34 20.69 6.00
CA SER A 464 -35.02 20.56 7.43
C SER A 464 -36.27 20.62 8.32
N LYS A 465 -37.34 21.30 7.88
CA LYS A 465 -38.59 21.51 8.63
C LYS A 465 -39.52 20.28 8.65
N ALA A 466 -39.11 19.15 8.05
CA ALA A 466 -39.86 17.91 8.08
C ALA A 466 -40.26 17.52 9.52
N ARG A 467 -41.40 16.85 9.71
CA ARG A 467 -41.92 16.53 11.05
C ARG A 467 -41.65 15.08 11.46
N ARG A 468 -41.39 14.19 10.49
CA ARG A 468 -41.16 12.75 10.73
C ARG A 468 -39.76 12.34 10.30
N ARG A 469 -39.15 11.40 11.02
CA ARG A 469 -37.78 10.91 10.72
C ARG A 469 -37.64 10.34 9.30
N ASN A 470 -38.61 9.54 8.85
CA ASN A 470 -38.59 8.95 7.50
C ASN A 470 -38.76 10.01 6.40
N GLU A 471 -39.53 11.06 6.68
CA GLU A 471 -39.72 12.19 5.76
C GLU A 471 -38.43 13.01 5.68
N LEU A 472 -37.83 13.37 6.81
CA LEU A 472 -36.55 14.09 6.85
C LEU A 472 -35.46 13.33 6.08
N ALA A 473 -35.31 12.03 6.33
CA ALA A 473 -34.33 11.19 5.65
C ALA A 473 -34.55 11.14 4.14
N ARG A 474 -35.82 11.06 3.69
CA ARG A 474 -36.18 11.08 2.27
C ARG A 474 -35.89 12.45 1.64
N ASN A 475 -36.29 13.53 2.30
CA ASN A 475 -36.20 14.89 1.77
C ASN A 475 -34.76 15.39 1.70
N LEU A 476 -33.91 15.02 2.68
CA LEU A 476 -32.50 15.40 2.69
C LEU A 476 -31.62 14.49 1.82
N ARG A 477 -32.11 13.34 1.36
CA ARG A 477 -31.33 12.40 0.55
C ARG A 477 -30.76 13.05 -0.71
N ARG A 478 -31.58 13.75 -1.49
CA ARG A 478 -31.14 14.38 -2.74
C ARG A 478 -30.19 15.56 -2.49
N PRO A 479 -30.49 16.51 -1.58
CA PRO A 479 -29.53 17.55 -1.21
C PRO A 479 -28.19 17.01 -0.70
N SER A 480 -28.19 15.98 0.15
CA SER A 480 -26.94 15.33 0.60
C SER A 480 -26.18 14.70 -0.56
N GLN A 481 -26.87 14.06 -1.50
CA GLN A 481 -26.23 13.51 -2.70
C GLN A 481 -25.63 14.62 -3.57
N MET A 482 -26.31 15.76 -3.74
CA MET A 482 -25.78 16.90 -4.49
C MET A 482 -24.52 17.50 -3.85
N LEU A 483 -24.45 17.52 -2.51
CA LEU A 483 -23.24 17.92 -1.81
C LEU A 483 -22.08 16.94 -2.09
N GLU A 484 -22.35 15.64 -2.08
CA GLU A 484 -21.35 14.61 -2.42
C GLU A 484 -20.90 14.70 -3.89
N GLU A 485 -21.83 14.98 -4.81
CA GLU A 485 -21.58 15.18 -6.25
C GLU A 485 -20.67 16.39 -6.55
N THR A 486 -20.35 17.22 -5.55
CA THR A 486 -19.38 18.33 -5.67
C THR A 486 -17.96 17.84 -6.02
N PHE A 487 -17.63 16.60 -5.65
CA PHE A 487 -16.37 15.96 -6.05
C PHE A 487 -16.49 15.18 -7.37
N HIS A 488 -17.68 15.05 -7.94
CA HIS A 488 -17.90 14.30 -9.18
C HIS A 488 -17.56 15.15 -10.41
N THR A 489 -16.27 15.47 -10.56
CA THR A 489 -15.74 16.33 -11.63
C THR A 489 -15.22 15.53 -12.82
N LEU A 490 -14.96 14.23 -12.66
CA LEU A 490 -14.42 13.38 -13.71
C LEU A 490 -15.49 13.07 -14.76
N LYS A 491 -15.19 13.39 -16.02
CA LYS A 491 -16.05 13.03 -17.16
C LYS A 491 -15.75 11.60 -17.59
N ARG A 492 -16.77 10.75 -17.58
CA ARG A 492 -16.67 9.33 -17.92
C ARG A 492 -17.67 9.00 -19.03
N GLU A 493 -17.19 8.43 -20.13
CA GLU A 493 -18.07 8.06 -21.25
C GLU A 493 -19.15 7.07 -20.80
N LYS A 494 -20.40 7.33 -21.22
CA LYS A 494 -21.57 6.48 -20.92
C LYS A 494 -21.85 6.26 -19.43
N VAL A 495 -21.28 7.07 -18.53
CA VAL A 495 -21.53 7.01 -17.09
C VAL A 495 -22.17 8.33 -16.63
N LYS A 496 -23.25 8.23 -15.86
CA LYS A 496 -23.91 9.40 -15.27
C LYS A 496 -23.01 10.06 -14.24
N LYS A 497 -23.07 11.40 -14.15
CA LYS A 497 -22.28 12.18 -13.19
C LYS A 497 -22.48 11.74 -11.74
N GLU A 498 -23.66 11.22 -11.38
CA GLU A 498 -23.94 10.78 -10.00
C GLU A 498 -23.16 9.52 -9.57
N ASN A 499 -22.48 8.83 -10.49
CA ASN A 499 -21.74 7.62 -10.16
C ASN A 499 -20.44 7.92 -9.41
N ALA A 500 -20.13 7.15 -8.38
CA ALA A 500 -18.92 7.30 -7.56
C ALA A 500 -17.61 7.18 -8.36
N VAL A 501 -17.60 6.52 -9.53
CA VAL A 501 -16.42 6.49 -10.41
C VAL A 501 -16.09 7.85 -11.04
N CYS A 502 -17.01 8.81 -10.95
CA CYS A 502 -16.81 10.19 -11.39
C CYS A 502 -16.16 11.07 -10.30
N ASP A 503 -15.94 10.54 -9.09
CA ASP A 503 -15.40 11.27 -7.94
C ASP A 503 -13.88 11.48 -8.02
N GLU A 504 -13.42 12.73 -8.02
CA GLU A 504 -12.00 13.09 -8.09
C GLU A 504 -11.19 12.59 -6.88
N LEU A 505 -11.84 12.43 -5.71
CA LEU A 505 -11.21 11.86 -4.51
C LEU A 505 -11.01 10.34 -4.63
N SER A 506 -11.40 9.70 -5.73
CA SER A 506 -10.94 8.35 -6.08
C SER A 506 -9.43 8.30 -6.35
N GLY A 507 -8.83 9.42 -6.76
CA GLY A 507 -7.38 9.60 -6.87
C GLY A 507 -6.67 9.77 -5.52
N LEU A 508 -7.38 10.15 -4.45
CA LEU A 508 -6.85 10.25 -3.08
C LEU A 508 -6.99 8.91 -2.36
N ARG A 509 -5.88 8.19 -2.13
CA ARG A 509 -5.86 6.89 -1.45
C ARG A 509 -5.15 7.03 -0.11
N ILE A 510 -5.75 6.49 0.94
CA ILE A 510 -5.19 6.50 2.30
C ILE A 510 -5.21 5.06 2.78
N SER A 511 -4.06 4.51 3.16
CA SER A 511 -3.94 3.18 3.72
C SER A 511 -4.61 3.09 5.10
N ASP A 512 -4.81 1.88 5.60
CA ASP A 512 -5.08 1.70 7.02
C ASP A 512 -3.84 2.10 7.84
N SER A 513 -4.03 2.56 9.07
CA SER A 513 -2.88 2.93 9.90
C SER A 513 -2.00 1.73 10.20
N ARG A 514 -0.72 2.00 10.49
CA ARG A 514 0.14 1.00 11.14
C ARG A 514 -0.56 0.51 12.44
N PRO A 515 -0.48 -0.79 12.78
CA PRO A 515 -1.06 -1.32 14.01
C PRO A 515 -0.50 -0.63 15.26
N LEU A 516 -1.35 -0.39 16.24
CA LEU A 516 -1.05 0.25 17.52
C LEU A 516 -1.06 -0.80 18.65
N ASN A 517 -0.62 -0.41 19.85
CA ASN A 517 -0.60 -1.32 20.99
C ASN A 517 -1.92 -1.25 21.78
N THR A 518 -2.40 -2.39 22.29
CA THR A 518 -3.57 -2.41 23.20
C THR A 518 -3.33 -1.63 24.49
N LYS A 519 -2.07 -1.44 24.90
CA LYS A 519 -1.67 -0.57 26.03
C LYS A 519 -1.92 0.93 25.79
N ASP A 520 -2.23 1.32 24.55
CA ASP A 520 -2.60 2.69 24.20
C ASP A 520 -4.10 2.94 24.31
N LEU A 521 -4.87 1.90 24.64
CA LEU A 521 -6.31 1.99 24.85
C LEU A 521 -6.65 2.28 26.32
N ILE A 522 -7.64 3.15 26.50
CA ILE A 522 -8.21 3.56 27.78
C ILE A 522 -9.73 3.47 27.70
N LEU A 523 -10.42 3.40 28.84
CA LEU A 523 -11.86 3.41 28.89
C LEU A 523 -12.36 4.84 29.20
N CYS A 524 -13.05 5.44 28.24
CA CYS A 524 -13.65 6.76 28.39
C CYS A 524 -15.17 6.67 28.53
N GLN A 525 -15.71 7.53 29.40
CA GLN A 525 -17.14 7.77 29.50
C GLN A 525 -17.52 9.01 28.70
N LYS A 526 -18.64 8.94 27.99
CA LYS A 526 -19.17 10.11 27.27
C LYS A 526 -19.85 11.08 28.24
N ILE A 527 -19.51 12.36 28.12
CA ILE A 527 -20.10 13.45 28.90
C ILE A 527 -20.66 14.49 27.92
N ASP A 528 -21.88 14.93 28.18
CA ASP A 528 -22.55 16.02 27.46
C ASP A 528 -22.42 17.31 28.28
N LYS A 529 -21.61 18.26 27.80
CA LYS A 529 -21.44 19.59 28.42
C LYS A 529 -22.46 20.58 27.86
N GLY A 530 -23.32 21.11 28.73
CA GLY A 530 -24.27 22.16 28.39
C GLY A 530 -23.64 23.56 28.31
N ILE A 531 -24.36 24.50 27.70
CA ILE A 531 -23.99 25.93 27.68
C ILE A 531 -24.06 26.60 29.04
N ASP A 532 -24.83 26.04 29.97
CA ASP A 532 -24.97 26.48 31.35
C ASP A 532 -23.83 25.95 32.25
N GLY A 533 -22.84 25.28 31.66
CA GLY A 533 -21.70 24.68 32.35
C GLY A 533 -22.03 23.39 33.10
N LYS A 534 -23.26 22.87 32.99
CA LYS A 534 -23.63 21.60 33.62
C LYS A 534 -23.20 20.42 32.75
N ASP A 535 -22.44 19.52 33.35
CA ASP A 535 -22.00 18.28 32.73
C ASP A 535 -23.00 17.15 33.02
N GLN A 536 -23.49 16.49 31.99
CA GLN A 536 -24.29 15.27 32.10
C GLN A 536 -23.46 14.06 31.71
N MET A 537 -23.19 13.16 32.66
CA MET A 537 -22.53 11.89 32.39
C MET A 537 -23.51 10.92 31.72
N LEU A 538 -23.10 10.33 30.59
CA LEU A 538 -23.90 9.34 29.88
C LEU A 538 -23.43 7.91 30.22
N PRO A 539 -24.33 6.91 30.25
CA PRO A 539 -23.99 5.52 30.49
C PRO A 539 -23.42 4.85 29.22
N THR A 540 -22.49 5.52 28.55
CA THR A 540 -21.87 5.04 27.30
C THR A 540 -20.36 5.04 27.48
N PHE A 541 -19.79 3.84 27.47
CA PHE A 541 -18.36 3.61 27.67
C PHE A 541 -17.70 3.15 26.37
N ARG A 542 -16.50 3.67 26.11
CA ARG A 542 -15.79 3.47 24.84
C ARG A 542 -14.34 3.18 25.12
N GLU A 543 -13.83 2.14 24.47
CA GLU A 543 -12.41 1.86 24.39
C GLU A 543 -11.76 2.86 23.42
N CYS A 544 -11.02 3.83 23.93
CA CYS A 544 -10.44 4.92 23.15
C CYS A 544 -8.93 4.83 23.15
N LEU A 545 -8.28 5.27 22.08
CA LEU A 545 -6.86 5.62 22.13
C LEU A 545 -6.66 6.79 23.08
N LYS A 546 -5.65 6.74 23.94
CA LYS A 546 -5.26 7.85 24.81
C LYS A 546 -4.64 9.01 24.01
N PRO A 547 -4.57 10.23 24.58
CA PRO A 547 -3.83 11.34 23.99
C PRO A 547 -2.34 11.03 23.83
N GLU A 548 -1.66 11.83 23.01
CA GLU A 548 -0.21 11.81 22.75
C GLU A 548 0.30 10.54 22.04
N ILE A 549 -0.58 9.89 21.26
CA ILE A 549 -0.22 8.76 20.41
C ILE A 549 -0.03 9.22 18.97
N LYS A 550 1.08 8.82 18.37
CA LYS A 550 1.37 9.02 16.94
C LYS A 550 0.87 7.85 16.12
N ILE A 551 0.15 8.15 15.05
CA ILE A 551 -0.50 7.17 14.18
C ILE A 551 -0.10 7.51 12.75
N CYS A 552 0.51 6.55 12.06
CA CYS A 552 1.02 6.76 10.71
C CYS A 552 0.15 6.07 9.65
N PHE A 553 -0.05 6.77 8.53
CA PHE A 553 -0.73 6.28 7.33
C PHE A 553 0.12 6.61 6.11
N ASP A 554 -0.03 5.83 5.06
CA ASP A 554 0.51 6.12 3.75
C ASP A 554 -0.63 6.71 2.89
N MET A 555 -0.34 7.81 2.20
CA MET A 555 -1.29 8.48 1.33
C MET A 555 -0.71 8.61 -0.07
N THR A 556 -1.48 8.22 -1.07
CA THR A 556 -1.13 8.40 -2.48
C THR A 556 -2.16 9.31 -3.13
N ILE A 557 -1.70 10.36 -3.80
CA ILE A 557 -2.53 11.25 -4.63
C ILE A 557 -2.19 10.97 -6.09
N ASP A 558 -3.17 10.49 -6.83
CA ASP A 558 -3.14 10.44 -8.29
C ASP A 558 -3.52 11.81 -8.83
N GLU A 559 -2.52 12.64 -9.16
CA GLU A 559 -2.70 14.01 -9.66
C GLU A 559 -3.35 14.06 -11.04
N SER A 560 -3.48 12.93 -11.76
CA SER A 560 -4.27 12.86 -13.00
C SER A 560 -5.78 12.78 -12.73
N ILE A 561 -6.17 12.35 -11.53
CA ILE A 561 -7.56 12.15 -11.11
C ILE A 561 -7.99 13.16 -10.05
N CYS A 562 -7.13 13.43 -9.07
CA CYS A 562 -7.41 14.24 -7.89
C CYS A 562 -6.74 15.60 -8.02
N ASN A 563 -7.54 16.66 -8.13
CA ASN A 563 -7.05 18.03 -8.25
C ASN A 563 -6.50 18.61 -6.93
N TYR A 564 -6.73 17.93 -5.81
CA TYR A 564 -6.25 18.39 -4.50
C TYR A 564 -4.83 17.94 -4.22
N LYS A 565 -4.01 18.91 -3.81
CA LYS A 565 -2.65 18.70 -3.33
C LYS A 565 -2.60 18.63 -1.81
N LYS A 566 -1.44 18.24 -1.27
CA LYS A 566 -1.14 18.28 0.17
C LYS A 566 -1.48 19.64 0.80
N SER A 567 -1.13 20.76 0.15
CA SER A 567 -1.40 22.12 0.63
C SER A 567 -2.89 22.34 0.85
N ASP A 568 -3.70 21.94 -0.12
CA ASP A 568 -5.14 22.16 -0.13
C ASP A 568 -5.82 21.37 0.99
N ILE A 569 -5.35 20.15 1.25
CA ILE A 569 -5.82 19.32 2.37
C ILE A 569 -5.53 20.02 3.71
N LEU A 570 -4.30 20.50 3.92
CA LEU A 570 -3.91 21.15 5.18
C LEU A 570 -4.65 22.48 5.39
N GLU A 571 -4.84 23.26 4.33
CA GLU A 571 -5.62 24.50 4.38
C GLU A 571 -7.09 24.24 4.71
N ALA A 572 -7.71 23.24 4.06
CA ALA A 572 -9.07 22.83 4.35
C ALA A 572 -9.25 22.33 5.79
N VAL A 573 -8.28 21.57 6.32
CA VAL A 573 -8.28 21.14 7.73
C VAL A 573 -8.25 22.35 8.66
N ALA A 574 -7.35 23.31 8.42
CA ALA A 574 -7.23 24.51 9.24
C ALA A 574 -8.52 25.34 9.23
N TYR A 575 -9.05 25.63 8.03
CA TYR A 575 -10.30 26.36 7.87
C TYR A 575 -11.47 25.68 8.61
N PHE A 576 -11.65 24.39 8.40
CA PHE A 576 -12.78 23.65 8.96
C PHE A 576 -12.70 23.61 10.50
N PHE A 577 -11.49 23.44 11.04
CA PHE A 577 -11.27 23.47 12.48
C PHE A 577 -11.56 24.86 13.07
N ASP A 578 -11.10 25.93 12.45
CA ASP A 578 -11.37 27.30 12.90
C ASP A 578 -12.88 27.59 12.93
N ASN A 579 -13.61 27.14 11.90
CA ASN A 579 -15.04 27.30 11.84
C ASN A 579 -15.77 26.49 12.93
N ALA A 580 -15.37 25.23 13.16
CA ALA A 580 -15.90 24.41 14.24
C ALA A 580 -15.58 25.01 15.62
N ASN A 581 -14.38 25.55 15.79
CA ASN A 581 -13.91 26.15 17.05
C ASN A 581 -14.72 27.41 17.42
N LYS A 582 -15.14 28.23 16.43
CA LYS A 582 -16.09 29.34 16.67
C LYS A 582 -17.36 28.86 17.36
N GLN A 583 -17.87 27.70 16.97
CA GLN A 583 -19.05 27.10 17.60
C GLN A 583 -18.73 26.52 18.98
N TYR A 584 -17.59 25.84 19.13
CA TYR A 584 -17.18 25.26 20.41
C TYR A 584 -16.95 26.32 21.51
N LYS A 585 -16.47 27.53 21.15
CA LYS A 585 -16.31 28.64 22.09
C LYS A 585 -17.62 29.01 22.81
N LYS A 586 -18.79 28.80 22.19
CA LYS A 586 -20.11 29.05 22.79
C LYS A 586 -20.43 28.15 24.00
N TYR A 587 -19.71 27.05 24.20
CA TYR A 587 -19.85 26.14 25.35
C TYR A 587 -18.74 26.34 26.40
N GLY A 588 -17.97 27.42 26.29
CA GLY A 588 -16.76 27.64 27.08
C GLY A 588 -15.71 26.55 26.82
N ALA A 589 -15.49 26.19 25.55
CA ALA A 589 -14.55 25.14 25.16
C ALA A 589 -13.08 25.59 25.18
N LEU A 590 -12.21 24.58 25.26
CA LEU A 590 -10.82 24.58 25.78
C LEU A 590 -9.72 24.66 24.70
N SER A 591 -10.05 24.89 23.43
CA SER A 591 -9.08 24.72 22.36
C SER A 591 -7.98 25.78 22.40
N GLN A 592 -6.74 25.32 22.61
CA GLN A 592 -5.52 26.08 22.37
C GLN A 592 -5.46 26.55 20.91
N ASP A 593 -4.80 27.68 20.64
CA ASP A 593 -4.54 28.20 19.29
C ASP A 593 -3.63 27.25 18.48
N ARG A 594 -4.20 26.12 18.06
CA ARG A 594 -3.54 25.08 17.26
C ARG A 594 -4.06 25.13 15.84
N LYS A 595 -3.13 25.07 14.89
CA LYS A 595 -3.45 24.93 13.46
C LYS A 595 -3.42 23.45 13.08
N CYS A 596 -4.12 23.07 12.02
CA CYS A 596 -4.13 21.71 11.48
C CYS A 596 -4.66 20.63 12.45
N VAL A 597 -5.80 20.88 13.10
CA VAL A 597 -6.48 19.89 13.94
C VAL A 597 -7.64 19.26 13.16
N ILE A 598 -7.58 17.95 12.95
CA ILE A 598 -8.66 17.17 12.36
C ILE A 598 -9.40 16.39 13.45
N THR A 599 -10.72 16.33 13.38
CA THR A 599 -11.52 15.56 14.34
C THR A 599 -12.02 14.26 13.69
N ILE A 600 -11.63 13.12 14.26
CA ILE A 600 -11.96 11.79 13.72
C ILE A 600 -12.73 10.93 14.74
N GLY A 601 -13.40 9.91 14.23
CA GLY A 601 -14.00 8.87 15.05
C GLY A 601 -15.36 9.18 15.68
N GLY A 602 -15.89 8.22 16.42
CA GLY A 602 -17.19 8.30 17.06
C GLY A 602 -17.16 9.17 18.30
N GLY A 603 -18.22 9.97 18.51
CA GLY A 603 -18.35 10.81 19.72
C GLY A 603 -17.81 12.22 19.56
N ALA A 604 -17.12 12.52 18.46
CA ALA A 604 -16.61 13.83 18.06
C ALA A 604 -17.67 14.96 17.90
N GLY A 605 -18.96 14.62 17.92
CA GLY A 605 -20.06 15.59 17.77
C GLY A 605 -20.55 15.79 16.33
N TYR A 606 -21.65 16.53 16.18
CA TYR A 606 -22.30 16.79 14.89
C TYR A 606 -21.53 17.82 14.05
N ILE A 607 -21.01 18.86 14.70
CA ILE A 607 -20.32 20.00 14.05
C ILE A 607 -19.07 19.54 13.30
N SER A 608 -18.29 18.61 13.87
CA SER A 608 -17.08 18.08 13.26
C SER A 608 -17.31 17.14 12.07
N LYS A 609 -18.55 16.70 11.84
CA LYS A 609 -18.90 15.67 10.84
C LYS A 609 -19.86 16.14 9.76
N THR A 610 -20.24 17.42 9.79
CA THR A 610 -21.26 17.95 8.90
C THR A 610 -20.87 19.34 8.43
N VAL A 611 -21.47 19.77 7.33
CA VAL A 611 -21.17 21.04 6.67
C VAL A 611 -22.18 22.20 6.85
N PRO A 612 -23.34 22.12 7.56
CA PRO A 612 -24.25 23.27 7.67
C PRO A 612 -23.60 24.57 8.15
N TYR A 613 -22.68 24.49 9.14
CA TYR A 613 -21.95 25.67 9.64
C TYR A 613 -20.93 26.25 8.65
N ASN A 614 -20.64 25.55 7.55
CA ASN A 614 -19.78 26.02 6.46
C ASN A 614 -20.60 26.58 5.28
N ILE A 615 -21.91 26.30 5.24
CA ILE A 615 -22.81 26.69 4.14
C ILE A 615 -23.64 27.93 4.51
N TYR A 616 -24.04 28.07 5.78
CA TYR A 616 -24.95 29.13 6.23
C TYR A 616 -24.27 30.10 7.19
N PRO A 617 -24.73 31.37 7.22
CA PRO A 617 -24.45 32.27 8.34
C PRO A 617 -24.90 31.65 9.66
N ASP A 618 -24.22 32.02 10.75
CA ASP A 618 -24.36 31.38 12.08
C ASP A 618 -25.82 31.22 12.55
N ARG A 619 -26.63 32.28 12.49
CA ARG A 619 -28.03 32.26 12.91
C ARG A 619 -28.87 31.27 12.10
N GLU A 620 -28.62 31.17 10.80
CA GLU A 620 -29.33 30.25 9.92
C GLU A 620 -28.85 28.81 10.09
N ALA A 621 -27.54 28.61 10.26
CA ALA A 621 -26.97 27.30 10.55
C ALA A 621 -27.59 26.70 11.83
N VAL A 622 -27.69 27.50 12.91
CA VAL A 622 -28.35 27.08 14.16
C VAL A 622 -29.80 26.65 13.92
N GLN A 623 -30.55 27.40 13.11
CA GLN A 623 -31.94 27.05 12.79
C GLN A 623 -32.05 25.74 12.02
N VAL A 624 -31.25 25.57 10.96
CA VAL A 624 -31.26 24.35 10.13
C VAL A 624 -30.85 23.13 10.94
N VAL A 625 -29.77 23.24 11.71
CA VAL A 625 -29.26 22.14 12.56
C VAL A 625 -30.26 21.80 13.66
N SER A 626 -30.87 22.80 14.31
CA SER A 626 -31.92 22.58 15.31
C SER A 626 -33.11 21.80 14.74
N ASN A 627 -33.58 22.17 13.55
CA ASN A 627 -34.69 21.46 12.89
C ASN A 627 -34.35 19.99 12.60
N ILE A 628 -33.15 19.75 12.03
CA ILE A 628 -32.68 18.39 11.71
C ILE A 628 -32.58 17.55 12.99
N LEU A 629 -31.95 18.08 14.03
CA LEU A 629 -31.69 17.36 15.28
C LEU A 629 -32.94 17.11 16.10
N GLU A 630 -33.93 18.01 16.07
CA GLU A 630 -35.21 17.81 16.75
C GLU A 630 -35.93 16.55 16.23
N VAL A 631 -35.79 16.25 14.94
CA VAL A 631 -36.45 15.10 14.31
C VAL A 631 -35.57 13.85 14.38
N SER A 632 -34.26 13.98 14.19
CA SER A 632 -33.35 12.84 14.26
C SER A 632 -33.13 12.36 15.70
N ALA A 633 -33.15 13.27 16.67
CA ALA A 633 -32.82 13.05 18.07
C ALA A 633 -33.86 13.69 19.03
N PRO A 634 -35.15 13.32 18.94
CA PRO A 634 -36.26 14.04 19.61
C PRO A 634 -36.22 14.03 21.13
N ARG A 635 -35.50 13.09 21.74
CA ARG A 635 -35.37 12.98 23.21
C ARG A 635 -34.46 14.04 23.83
N HIS A 636 -33.74 14.82 23.02
CA HIS A 636 -32.76 15.79 23.51
C HIS A 636 -33.29 17.23 23.54
N GLY A 637 -34.46 17.53 22.98
CA GLY A 637 -35.10 18.85 23.10
C GLY A 637 -34.36 19.97 22.36
N HIS A 638 -34.18 19.82 21.05
CA HIS A 638 -33.45 20.74 20.19
C HIS A 638 -34.26 21.97 19.75
N LYS A 639 -35.59 22.01 19.96
CA LYS A 639 -36.45 23.20 19.66
C LYS A 639 -35.95 24.50 20.30
N ASN A 640 -35.31 24.42 21.46
CA ASN A 640 -34.84 25.58 22.20
C ASN A 640 -33.43 26.04 21.78
N ASP A 641 -32.74 25.31 20.90
CA ASP A 641 -31.38 25.61 20.46
C ASP A 641 -31.29 27.00 19.79
N VAL A 642 -32.32 27.37 19.04
CA VAL A 642 -32.42 28.70 18.39
C VAL A 642 -32.45 29.82 19.41
N LYS A 643 -33.21 29.65 20.51
CA LYS A 643 -33.26 30.63 21.61
C LYS A 643 -31.92 30.71 22.35
N ARG A 644 -31.18 29.61 22.40
CA ARG A 644 -29.85 29.49 23.01
C ARG A 644 -28.72 29.99 22.12
N GLY A 645 -28.98 30.26 20.83
CA GLY A 645 -27.97 30.72 19.88
C GLY A 645 -26.95 29.66 19.44
N VAL A 646 -27.20 28.38 19.73
CA VAL A 646 -26.27 27.29 19.41
C VAL A 646 -26.97 25.93 19.25
N SER A 647 -26.60 25.16 18.22
CA SER A 647 -27.13 23.81 17.98
C SER A 647 -26.04 22.84 17.48
N PRO A 648 -25.91 21.61 18.02
CA PRO A 648 -26.63 21.06 19.17
C PRO A 648 -26.32 21.82 20.46
N HIS A 649 -27.24 22.04 21.40
CA HIS A 649 -26.93 22.75 22.66
C HIS A 649 -26.02 22.00 23.67
N THR A 650 -25.41 20.87 23.29
CA THR A 650 -24.43 20.14 24.11
C THR A 650 -23.15 19.84 23.34
N LEU A 651 -21.99 20.00 23.97
CA LEU A 651 -20.69 19.58 23.47
C LEU A 651 -20.34 18.18 24.00
N LYS A 652 -19.77 17.33 23.14
CA LYS A 652 -19.39 15.96 23.50
C LYS A 652 -17.95 15.91 24.01
N ILE A 653 -17.77 15.63 25.29
CA ILE A 653 -16.47 15.63 25.98
C ILE A 653 -16.21 14.32 26.74
N THR A 654 -14.98 14.16 27.22
CA THR A 654 -14.53 13.09 28.13
C THR A 654 -13.49 13.61 29.10
N LYS A 655 -13.17 12.82 30.12
CA LYS A 655 -12.11 13.09 31.10
C LYS A 655 -11.01 12.04 31.01
N TYR A 656 -9.77 12.48 31.10
CA TYR A 656 -8.59 11.62 31.21
C TYR A 656 -7.43 12.42 31.85
N GLY A 657 -6.60 11.80 32.68
CA GLY A 657 -5.45 12.47 33.32
C GLY A 657 -5.80 13.78 34.05
N GLY A 658 -7.01 13.88 34.63
CA GLY A 658 -7.50 15.07 35.34
C GLY A 658 -7.91 16.23 34.44
N ARG A 659 -7.88 16.05 33.11
CA ARG A 659 -8.24 17.07 32.11
C ARG A 659 -9.51 16.69 31.37
N ILE A 660 -10.21 17.71 30.87
CA ILE A 660 -11.38 17.56 30.01
C ILE A 660 -10.94 17.68 28.55
N TYR A 661 -11.39 16.75 27.72
CA TYR A 661 -11.08 16.70 26.30
C TYR A 661 -12.34 16.66 25.45
N GLN A 662 -12.28 17.28 24.28
CA GLN A 662 -13.25 17.04 23.23
C GLN A 662 -12.84 15.79 22.44
N PHE A 663 -13.75 14.82 22.32
CA PHE A 663 -13.45 13.55 21.64
C PHE A 663 -12.90 13.74 20.21
N GLY A 664 -11.91 12.92 19.86
CA GLY A 664 -11.53 12.70 18.46
C GLY A 664 -10.58 13.73 17.86
N GLN A 665 -10.15 14.77 18.59
CA GLN A 665 -9.22 15.77 18.08
C GLN A 665 -7.80 15.19 17.91
N CYS A 666 -7.25 15.33 16.71
CA CYS A 666 -5.88 14.94 16.35
C CYS A 666 -5.19 16.10 15.61
N GLU A 667 -3.90 16.29 15.83
CA GLU A 667 -3.06 17.11 14.97
C GLU A 667 -2.65 16.29 13.75
N ILE A 668 -2.73 16.87 12.55
CA ILE A 668 -2.33 16.21 11.30
C ILE A 668 -1.08 16.84 10.71
N LYS A 669 -0.11 16.00 10.33
CA LYS A 669 1.08 16.37 9.56
C LYS A 669 1.15 15.48 8.33
N ILE A 670 1.53 16.08 7.20
CA ILE A 670 1.68 15.37 5.92
C ILE A 670 3.08 15.67 5.39
N THR A 671 3.88 14.64 5.16
CA THR A 671 5.24 14.73 4.57
C THR A 671 5.24 14.05 3.22
N GLU A 672 5.79 14.70 2.19
CA GLU A 672 5.97 14.06 0.88
C GLU A 672 7.10 13.05 1.02
N ASN A 673 6.88 11.83 0.55
CA ASN A 673 7.90 10.81 0.53
C ASN A 673 8.63 10.98 -0.80
N GLU A 674 9.92 11.34 -0.77
CA GLU A 674 10.76 11.42 -1.98
C GLU A 674 11.03 10.03 -2.59
N THR A 675 10.48 8.97 -2.01
CA THR A 675 10.57 7.59 -2.46
C THR A 675 9.28 6.82 -2.11
N PRO A 676 8.71 6.01 -3.02
CA PRO A 676 7.73 4.99 -2.62
C PRO A 676 8.45 3.95 -1.76
N LEU A 677 7.92 3.66 -0.56
CA LEU A 677 8.35 2.55 0.28
C LEU A 677 8.07 1.19 -0.37
#